data_AF-A0A8H4LG49-F1
#
_entry.id   AF-A0A8H4LG49-F1
#
_cell.length_a   1.000
_cell.length_b   1.000
_cell.length_c   1.000
_cell.angle_alpha   90.00
_cell.angle_beta   90.00
_cell.angle_gamma   90.00
#
_symmetry.space_group_name_H-M   'P 1'
#
loop_
_entity.id
_entity.type
_entity.pdbx_description
1 polymer ?
#
loop_
_entity_poly.entity_id
_entity_poly.type
_entity_poly.pdbx_seq_one_letter_code
_entity_poly.pdbx_strand_id
1 'polypeptide(L)'
;MTYPQNNSTWQIIHEARKGGYAVGGFCVYNTEGVLAVVKAAERCRSPALIQFFPWSMHFQGPAFIKYAAEVAHSASVPIAIHLDHCLKPEDADLALECAFDSIMVDGSMFDEMENVRYVKSVVDRAKEKGITVEAELGRMEGGEDGLPTIDLKSVWTDPQSAADFVKQTGVHFLAPSFGNVHGPYPPGGAEKHWQIERLEKIHSVLGEETPLVLHGTHPLSDDMVRVAMARGMVKVNQNRNVREQYHRYIQENCSKAELTTLQTRGVDEYSKGVERFMVECRPPTWKAPPTPHPLTHHLGQGSDIHPQLASNTALRFPLDIDPAVHCVDGFEAGTRECCHHFLPMDNNRVTMSRSTPPAKKKYVTRACDACKKRKSKCDGLEPCARCLNSDIAQLRQRHRFRSEAQTEQPSTRAEDLGDPAAPKPTAAGQSLEDSNSDGKEDDDSGDASVHAFLRRVSRHLAQVGQGLPRNLFKQEQDTPKVGDTTRTLLLPDKQVAQGYVDCYFEHANVTYRYVPRAELCEVLKLAYAEDDAVLQDDIRMAMLLLVMGMGCIWTASWKNQPLPPWRTKAQKFLQASEIRLDKGQGIFPPPLGVLQAQLLKCQLELASSRYNSAWVTLGLVVRLGQMIDFQREPASGDNVQAHYKRCTFWATFMIDRYLAASLGRPMAIHESDITISFPSKPGPNVAAKLGSNETKLQAGVVAHARLAQIIGHIITRLYRGVKHPSTSSEKTVSELETEIKQWLHETPEFFHPQPQKQRMTVEQTFYDVPWIFRRQQKTVQAAFHFANMLIYRGTLLQEFLHQAPSTPRPGPSSERVQACVDSALAMIILASDFGVDECKYNATFWTTSHFIFCAISILLVYLTLYRESHDRAVIESAVEEAMKVHRKLDYSDNIRTQKLLEESRSRTEIVRNMTSPASSAGTSKENSQRLSRTDQITLQQVHVVDQQHTGEPLIASDCWPLQQPAHGGNAEELFGNLELSLQAFGTVNDLGMIMDIGFDNVEFPDAFGTGNEVPF
;
A
#
# COMPACT_ATOMS: atom_id res chain seq x y z
N MET A 1 -21.56 32.63 31.18
CA MET A 1 -21.87 31.59 32.19
C MET A 1 -20.57 30.88 32.55
N THR A 2 -20.59 29.87 33.43
CA THR A 2 -19.44 29.02 33.75
C THR A 2 -19.27 27.88 32.75
N TYR A 3 -18.19 27.10 32.88
CA TYR A 3 -18.13 25.74 32.33
C TYR A 3 -18.92 24.77 33.23
N PRO A 4 -19.69 23.80 32.71
CA PRO A 4 -19.87 23.45 31.29
C PRO A 4 -20.96 24.25 30.56
N GLN A 5 -21.62 25.21 31.22
CA GLN A 5 -22.78 25.92 30.64
C GLN A 5 -22.47 26.76 29.37
N ASN A 6 -21.19 27.04 29.08
CA ASN A 6 -20.75 27.66 27.82
C ASN A 6 -20.48 26.65 26.67
N ASN A 7 -20.51 25.33 26.91
CA ASN A 7 -20.14 24.31 25.93
C ASN A 7 -21.32 23.91 25.02
N SER A 8 -21.08 23.81 23.72
CA SER A 8 -22.11 23.54 22.70
C SER A 8 -22.85 22.21 22.92
N THR A 9 -22.11 21.12 23.14
CA THR A 9 -22.69 19.79 23.41
C THR A 9 -23.51 19.79 24.70
N TRP A 10 -23.00 20.42 25.77
CA TRP A 10 -23.75 20.54 27.02
C TRP A 10 -25.06 21.30 26.84
N GLN A 11 -25.05 22.46 26.15
CA GLN A 11 -26.26 23.23 25.88
C GLN A 11 -27.29 22.42 25.09
N ILE A 12 -26.84 21.74 24.02
CA ILE A 12 -27.70 20.90 23.17
C ILE A 12 -28.37 19.78 23.97
N ILE A 13 -27.62 19.03 24.77
CA ILE A 13 -28.15 17.89 25.55
C ILE A 13 -28.98 18.37 26.75
N HIS A 14 -28.60 19.47 27.40
CA HIS A 14 -29.33 20.02 28.54
C HIS A 14 -30.70 20.60 28.16
N GLU A 15 -30.82 21.28 27.01
CA GLU A 15 -32.12 21.74 26.50
C GLU A 15 -32.95 20.57 25.92
N ALA A 16 -32.32 19.54 25.35
CA ALA A 16 -33.01 18.32 24.93
C ALA A 16 -33.66 17.58 26.11
N ARG A 17 -32.92 17.43 27.22
CA ARG A 17 -33.44 16.89 28.48
C ARG A 17 -34.67 17.68 28.96
N LYS A 18 -34.57 19.01 29.08
CA LYS A 18 -35.69 19.88 29.48
C LYS A 18 -36.89 19.78 28.54
N GLY A 19 -36.63 19.63 27.24
CA GLY A 19 -37.66 19.50 26.22
C GLY A 19 -38.28 18.11 26.09
N GLY A 20 -37.81 17.11 26.85
CA GLY A 20 -38.29 15.73 26.78
C GLY A 20 -38.03 15.05 25.43
N TYR A 21 -36.93 15.39 24.76
CA TYR A 21 -36.56 14.82 23.46
C TYR A 21 -35.10 14.36 23.44
N ALA A 22 -34.74 13.55 22.43
CA ALA A 22 -33.37 13.07 22.25
C ALA A 22 -32.71 13.71 21.03
N VAL A 23 -31.38 13.85 21.09
CA VAL A 23 -30.54 14.38 20.01
C VAL A 23 -29.82 13.24 19.32
N GLY A 24 -29.87 13.22 17.99
CA GLY A 24 -29.05 12.31 17.20
C GLY A 24 -27.59 12.74 17.21
N GLY A 25 -26.72 11.83 17.65
CA GLY A 25 -25.34 11.81 17.24
C GLY A 25 -25.20 10.99 15.95
N PHE A 26 -24.47 11.51 14.97
CA PHE A 26 -24.38 10.89 13.64
C PHE A 26 -22.93 10.68 13.24
N CYS A 27 -22.50 9.42 13.11
CA CYS A 27 -21.10 9.07 12.82
C CYS A 27 -20.77 9.29 11.34
N VAL A 28 -19.77 10.13 11.07
CA VAL A 28 -19.36 10.51 9.71
C VAL A 28 -17.86 10.26 9.45
N TYR A 29 -17.56 10.05 8.16
CA TYR A 29 -16.26 9.57 7.67
C TYR A 29 -15.66 10.51 6.61
N ASN A 30 -16.47 11.43 6.07
CA ASN A 30 -16.19 12.22 4.88
C ASN A 30 -17.02 13.53 4.88
N THR A 31 -16.64 14.44 3.98
CA THR A 31 -17.29 15.74 3.74
C THR A 31 -18.78 15.61 3.45
N GLU A 32 -19.18 14.59 2.68
CA GLU A 32 -20.58 14.36 2.33
C GLU A 32 -21.44 14.05 3.57
N GLY A 33 -20.90 13.31 4.55
CA GLY A 33 -21.59 13.05 5.81
C GLY A 33 -21.76 14.30 6.68
N VAL A 34 -20.70 15.12 6.81
CA VAL A 34 -20.76 16.41 7.52
C VAL A 34 -21.86 17.29 6.92
N LEU A 35 -21.87 17.45 5.60
CA LEU A 35 -22.87 18.25 4.89
C LEU A 35 -24.28 17.65 4.98
N ALA A 36 -24.42 16.33 4.96
CA ALA A 36 -25.72 15.67 5.09
C ALA A 36 -26.36 15.90 6.46
N VAL A 37 -25.58 15.85 7.55
CA VAL A 37 -26.08 16.09 8.91
C VAL A 37 -26.51 17.54 9.09
N VAL A 38 -25.71 18.51 8.62
CA VAL A 38 -26.11 19.94 8.67
C VAL A 38 -27.38 20.18 7.85
N LYS A 39 -27.43 19.71 6.60
CA LYS A 39 -28.58 19.91 5.70
C LYS A 39 -29.87 19.32 6.27
N ALA A 40 -29.78 18.16 6.90
CA ALA A 40 -30.90 17.52 7.62
C ALA A 40 -31.32 18.32 8.86
N ALA A 41 -30.35 18.72 9.69
CA ALA A 41 -30.59 19.50 10.91
C ALA A 41 -31.32 20.82 10.60
N GLU A 42 -30.87 21.57 9.60
CA GLU A 42 -31.51 22.83 9.20
C GLU A 42 -32.92 22.63 8.65
N ARG A 43 -33.12 21.64 7.75
CA ARG A 43 -34.45 21.29 7.20
C ARG A 43 -35.43 20.89 8.30
N CYS A 44 -35.01 20.02 9.23
CA CYS A 44 -35.83 19.57 10.35
C CYS A 44 -35.90 20.60 11.50
N ARG A 45 -35.13 21.69 11.45
CA ARG A 45 -34.89 22.64 12.55
C ARG A 45 -34.45 21.95 13.85
N SER A 46 -33.63 20.91 13.72
CA SER A 46 -33.14 20.06 14.81
C SER A 46 -31.79 20.55 15.33
N PRO A 47 -31.48 20.42 16.63
CA PRO A 47 -30.11 20.27 17.05
C PRO A 47 -29.55 18.91 16.62
N ALA A 48 -28.21 18.80 16.52
CA ALA A 48 -27.51 17.56 16.17
C ALA A 48 -26.10 17.50 16.77
N LEU A 49 -25.54 16.30 16.88
CA LEU A 49 -24.10 16.08 17.07
C LEU A 49 -23.51 15.42 15.82
N ILE A 50 -22.45 15.99 15.25
CA ILE A 50 -21.65 15.32 14.21
C ILE A 50 -20.55 14.52 14.92
N GLN A 51 -20.60 13.20 14.81
CA GLN A 51 -19.68 12.29 15.49
C GLN A 51 -18.59 11.79 14.53
N PHE A 52 -17.39 11.64 15.06
CA PHE A 52 -16.24 11.06 14.38
C PHE A 52 -15.70 9.90 15.21
N PHE A 53 -15.19 8.85 14.58
CA PHE A 53 -14.35 7.87 15.29
C PHE A 53 -12.88 8.33 15.27
N PRO A 54 -12.00 7.81 16.14
CA PRO A 54 -10.55 7.96 16.00
C PRO A 54 -10.06 7.58 14.60
N TRP A 55 -10.69 6.62 13.92
CA TRP A 55 -10.44 6.34 12.50
C TRP A 55 -10.58 7.59 11.62
N SER A 56 -11.69 8.34 11.74
CA SER A 56 -11.94 9.54 10.93
C SER A 56 -10.94 10.66 11.25
N MET A 57 -10.64 10.86 12.54
CA MET A 57 -9.65 11.83 13.00
C MET A 57 -8.24 11.51 12.46
N HIS A 58 -7.81 10.25 12.54
CA HIS A 58 -6.49 9.80 12.06
C HIS A 58 -6.38 9.61 10.55
N PHE A 59 -7.49 9.47 9.82
CA PHE A 59 -7.49 9.32 8.36
C PHE A 59 -7.54 10.67 7.65
N GLN A 60 -8.37 11.60 8.15
CA GLN A 60 -8.59 12.91 7.54
C GLN A 60 -7.73 14.02 8.17
N GLY A 61 -7.22 13.80 9.38
CA GLY A 61 -6.36 14.73 10.13
C GLY A 61 -7.09 15.92 10.78
N PRO A 62 -6.41 16.69 11.66
CA PRO A 62 -7.01 17.80 12.39
C PRO A 62 -7.61 18.91 11.50
N ALA A 63 -7.11 19.08 10.27
CA ALA A 63 -7.63 20.05 9.32
C ALA A 63 -9.09 19.75 8.90
N PHE A 64 -9.45 18.47 8.78
CA PHE A 64 -10.82 18.06 8.47
C PHE A 64 -11.75 18.19 9.68
N ILE A 65 -11.26 17.88 10.90
CA ILE A 65 -12.02 18.12 12.13
C ILE A 65 -12.29 19.61 12.32
N LYS A 66 -11.32 20.48 12.02
CA LYS A 66 -11.50 21.94 12.00
C LYS A 66 -12.53 22.37 10.95
N TYR A 67 -12.47 21.85 9.73
CA TYR A 67 -13.50 22.10 8.70
C TYR A 67 -14.90 21.70 9.20
N ALA A 68 -15.03 20.54 9.84
CA ALA A 68 -16.31 20.08 10.38
C ALA A 68 -16.83 20.96 11.52
N ALA A 69 -15.95 21.44 12.41
CA ALA A 69 -16.31 22.40 13.45
C ALA A 69 -16.80 23.73 12.83
N GLU A 70 -16.04 24.29 11.87
CA GLU A 70 -16.41 25.53 11.18
C GLU A 70 -17.76 25.41 10.42
N VAL A 71 -18.06 24.23 9.86
CA VAL A 71 -19.33 23.93 9.18
C VAL A 71 -20.49 23.66 10.16
N ALA A 72 -20.23 23.01 11.30
CA ALA A 72 -21.24 22.78 12.34
C ALA A 72 -21.63 24.09 13.04
N HIS A 73 -20.63 24.87 13.49
CA HIS A 73 -20.82 26.11 14.25
C HIS A 73 -21.34 27.28 13.40
N SER A 74 -21.36 27.16 12.06
CA SER A 74 -21.96 28.14 11.15
C SER A 74 -23.38 27.79 10.67
N ALA A 75 -23.93 26.64 11.08
CA ALA A 75 -25.29 26.23 10.74
C ALA A 75 -26.35 27.14 11.39
N SER A 76 -27.53 27.25 10.77
CA SER A 76 -28.67 28.02 11.30
C SER A 76 -29.39 27.36 12.51
N VAL A 77 -28.88 26.23 12.99
CA VAL A 77 -29.38 25.46 14.14
C VAL A 77 -28.21 24.97 15.01
N PRO A 78 -28.39 24.67 16.31
CA PRO A 78 -27.30 24.24 17.17
C PRO A 78 -26.73 22.88 16.78
N ILE A 79 -25.50 22.86 16.26
CA ILE A 79 -24.77 21.63 15.94
C ILE A 79 -23.40 21.68 16.63
N ALA A 80 -23.08 20.62 17.36
CA ALA A 80 -21.77 20.42 17.99
C ALA A 80 -21.04 19.25 17.32
N ILE A 81 -19.72 19.19 17.46
CA ILE A 81 -18.91 18.05 16.98
C ILE A 81 -18.30 17.24 18.14
N HIS A 82 -18.18 15.93 17.91
CA HIS A 82 -17.89 14.96 18.96
C HIS A 82 -16.96 13.83 18.46
N LEU A 83 -16.02 13.39 19.29
CA LEU A 83 -15.22 12.18 19.02
C LEU A 83 -15.76 11.00 19.83
N ASP A 84 -16.27 9.98 19.15
CA ASP A 84 -16.93 8.79 19.70
C ASP A 84 -15.90 7.65 19.91
N HIS A 85 -15.98 6.92 21.03
CA HIS A 85 -15.07 5.82 21.41
C HIS A 85 -13.56 6.11 21.36
N CYS A 86 -13.07 6.99 22.24
CA CYS A 86 -11.63 7.15 22.50
C CYS A 86 -11.12 5.98 23.38
N LEU A 87 -10.93 4.81 22.75
CA LEU A 87 -10.42 3.58 23.38
C LEU A 87 -8.95 3.66 23.85
N LYS A 88 -8.21 4.69 23.42
CA LYS A 88 -6.79 4.87 23.70
C LYS A 88 -6.50 6.22 24.36
N PRO A 89 -5.58 6.29 25.34
CA PRO A 89 -5.11 7.54 25.92
C PRO A 89 -4.58 8.53 24.87
N GLU A 90 -3.85 8.04 23.86
CA GLU A 90 -3.27 8.88 22.81
C GLU A 90 -4.33 9.47 21.87
N ASP A 91 -5.44 8.75 21.65
CA ASP A 91 -6.57 9.25 20.87
C ASP A 91 -7.29 10.36 21.64
N ALA A 92 -7.47 10.22 22.96
CA ALA A 92 -8.05 11.27 23.81
C ALA A 92 -7.14 12.51 23.89
N ASP A 93 -5.82 12.33 23.99
CA ASP A 93 -4.85 13.43 24.02
C ASP A 93 -4.86 14.24 22.71
N LEU A 94 -4.84 13.58 21.55
CA LEU A 94 -4.97 14.24 20.24
C LEU A 94 -6.34 14.92 20.06
N ALA A 95 -7.41 14.31 20.57
CA ALA A 95 -8.75 14.90 20.51
C ALA A 95 -8.84 16.20 21.31
N LEU A 96 -8.17 16.28 22.46
CA LEU A 96 -8.05 17.51 23.25
C LEU A 96 -7.24 18.61 22.53
N GLU A 97 -6.49 18.32 21.47
CA GLU A 97 -5.82 19.32 20.63
C GLU A 97 -6.59 19.66 19.34
N CYS A 98 -7.63 18.89 19.03
CA CYS A 98 -8.53 19.12 17.90
C CYS A 98 -9.72 20.01 18.28
N ALA A 99 -10.46 20.48 17.27
CA ALA A 99 -11.56 21.45 17.42
C ALA A 99 -12.89 20.83 17.94
N PHE A 100 -12.85 19.85 18.84
CA PHE A 100 -14.04 19.15 19.33
C PHE A 100 -14.77 19.94 20.43
N ASP A 101 -16.11 19.96 20.38
CA ASP A 101 -16.92 20.40 21.52
C ASP A 101 -16.97 19.35 22.64
N SER A 102 -16.82 18.07 22.28
CA SER A 102 -16.93 16.95 23.24
C SER A 102 -16.20 15.69 22.77
N ILE A 103 -15.84 14.82 23.72
CA ILE A 103 -15.21 13.52 23.45
C ILE A 103 -15.84 12.43 24.33
N MET A 104 -15.92 11.19 23.82
CA MET A 104 -16.25 9.99 24.57
C MET A 104 -14.98 9.25 24.95
N VAL A 105 -14.70 9.12 26.24
CA VAL A 105 -13.56 8.35 26.76
C VAL A 105 -14.01 6.93 27.06
N ASP A 106 -13.53 5.97 26.28
CA ASP A 106 -13.93 4.57 26.40
C ASP A 106 -12.92 3.82 27.27
N GLY A 107 -13.16 3.86 28.57
CA GLY A 107 -12.34 3.18 29.58
C GLY A 107 -12.64 1.69 29.77
N SER A 108 -13.49 1.09 28.92
CA SER A 108 -13.98 -0.30 29.08
C SER A 108 -12.89 -1.38 29.02
N MET A 109 -11.68 -1.03 28.58
CA MET A 109 -10.51 -1.91 28.55
C MET A 109 -9.77 -2.04 29.88
N PHE A 110 -9.96 -1.10 30.81
CA PHE A 110 -9.26 -1.04 32.11
C PHE A 110 -10.03 -1.77 33.23
N ASP A 111 -9.42 -1.94 34.41
CA ASP A 111 -10.17 -2.27 35.63
C ASP A 111 -11.04 -1.09 36.11
N GLU A 112 -12.01 -1.32 36.99
CA GLU A 112 -12.97 -0.28 37.42
C GLU A 112 -12.29 0.94 38.08
N MET A 113 -11.21 0.74 38.85
CA MET A 113 -10.45 1.83 39.47
C MET A 113 -9.44 2.48 38.53
N GLU A 114 -8.93 1.76 37.54
CA GLU A 114 -8.11 2.33 36.46
C GLU A 114 -8.96 3.16 35.49
N ASN A 115 -10.14 2.69 35.12
CA ASN A 115 -11.13 3.44 34.35
C ASN A 115 -11.50 4.75 35.06
N VAL A 116 -11.89 4.72 36.34
CA VAL A 116 -12.17 5.94 37.13
C VAL A 116 -10.97 6.91 37.16
N ARG A 117 -9.74 6.41 37.37
CA ARG A 117 -8.53 7.26 37.37
C ARG A 117 -8.23 7.88 36.00
N TYR A 118 -8.33 7.08 34.93
CA TYR A 118 -8.07 7.52 33.56
C TYR A 118 -9.11 8.53 33.08
N VAL A 119 -10.40 8.20 33.19
CA VAL A 119 -11.50 9.08 32.79
C VAL A 119 -11.47 10.38 33.57
N LYS A 120 -11.19 10.35 34.90
CA LYS A 120 -10.99 11.59 35.66
C LYS A 120 -9.84 12.45 35.11
N SER A 121 -8.70 11.85 34.80
CA SER A 121 -7.53 12.55 34.23
C SER A 121 -7.84 13.19 32.88
N VAL A 122 -8.71 12.60 32.07
CA VAL A 122 -9.19 13.22 30.82
C VAL A 122 -10.21 14.33 31.12
N VAL A 123 -11.17 14.12 32.03
CA VAL A 123 -12.18 15.13 32.45
C VAL A 123 -11.52 16.41 32.95
N ASP A 124 -10.52 16.30 33.85
CA ASP A 124 -9.87 17.47 34.43
C ASP A 124 -9.14 18.30 33.36
N ARG A 125 -8.50 17.66 32.37
CA ARG A 125 -7.84 18.34 31.22
C ARG A 125 -8.81 18.86 30.17
N ALA A 126 -9.90 18.14 29.91
CA ALA A 126 -10.94 18.57 28.97
C ALA A 126 -11.63 19.86 29.44
N LYS A 127 -11.87 19.95 30.75
CA LYS A 127 -12.42 21.13 31.43
C LYS A 127 -11.55 22.39 31.26
N GLU A 128 -10.23 22.28 31.27
CA GLU A 128 -9.31 23.42 31.01
C GLU A 128 -9.49 23.98 29.59
N LYS A 129 -9.81 23.11 28.62
CA LYS A 129 -10.04 23.48 27.21
C LYS A 129 -11.51 23.77 26.88
N GLY A 130 -12.42 23.63 27.85
CA GLY A 130 -13.86 23.84 27.65
C GLY A 130 -14.59 22.70 26.92
N ILE A 131 -13.95 21.53 26.79
CA ILE A 131 -14.45 20.33 26.09
C ILE A 131 -15.21 19.44 27.09
N THR A 132 -16.40 18.96 26.73
CA THR A 132 -17.18 18.07 27.61
C THR A 132 -16.90 16.59 27.34
N VAL A 133 -17.07 15.76 28.38
CA VAL A 133 -16.66 14.35 28.34
C VAL A 133 -17.84 13.41 28.60
N GLU A 134 -18.08 12.52 27.64
CA GLU A 134 -18.86 11.29 27.78
C GLU A 134 -17.94 10.14 28.20
N ALA A 135 -18.45 9.10 28.87
CA ALA A 135 -17.69 7.88 29.10
C ALA A 135 -18.57 6.63 29.10
N GLU A 136 -17.99 5.49 28.69
CA GLU A 136 -18.60 4.18 28.87
C GLU A 136 -18.31 3.61 30.27
N LEU A 137 -19.34 3.04 30.89
CA LEU A 137 -19.22 2.28 32.13
C LEU A 137 -19.73 0.85 31.93
N GLY A 138 -18.82 -0.12 32.02
CA GLY A 138 -19.05 -1.51 31.63
C GLY A 138 -18.19 -1.86 30.42
N ARG A 139 -18.71 -2.74 29.57
CA ARG A 139 -18.19 -3.07 28.24
C ARG A 139 -19.34 -3.54 27.35
N MET A 140 -19.54 -2.90 26.20
CA MET A 140 -20.41 -3.38 25.13
C MET A 140 -19.68 -4.40 24.24
N GLU A 141 -20.42 -5.35 23.67
CA GLU A 141 -19.87 -6.33 22.72
C GLU A 141 -20.10 -5.87 21.27
N GLY A 142 -19.31 -6.42 20.34
CA GLY A 142 -19.46 -6.18 18.89
C GLY A 142 -18.44 -5.19 18.32
N GLY A 143 -18.80 -4.53 17.23
CA GLY A 143 -17.95 -3.54 16.55
C GLY A 143 -18.58 -3.03 15.26
N GLU A 144 -18.06 -1.92 14.75
CA GLU A 144 -18.61 -1.22 13.58
C GLU A 144 -17.49 -0.70 12.66
N ASP A 145 -17.87 -0.25 11.46
CA ASP A 145 -16.95 0.45 10.57
C ASP A 145 -16.42 1.72 11.26
N GLY A 146 -15.10 1.79 11.52
CA GLY A 146 -14.45 2.82 12.35
C GLY A 146 -14.25 2.46 13.84
N LEU A 147 -14.89 1.39 14.35
CA LEU A 147 -14.83 0.93 15.75
C LEU A 147 -14.43 -0.56 15.79
N PRO A 148 -13.18 -0.91 16.16
CA PRO A 148 -12.69 -2.29 16.08
C PRO A 148 -13.46 -3.24 17.01
N THR A 149 -13.69 -4.47 16.56
CA THR A 149 -14.24 -5.54 17.41
C THR A 149 -13.22 -5.95 18.45
N ILE A 150 -13.63 -5.93 19.73
CA ILE A 150 -12.80 -6.29 20.87
C ILE A 150 -13.20 -7.70 21.33
N ASP A 151 -12.27 -8.66 21.30
CA ASP A 151 -12.51 -10.04 21.78
C ASP A 151 -12.40 -10.12 23.32
N LEU A 152 -13.30 -9.43 24.00
CA LEU A 152 -13.49 -9.45 25.45
C LEU A 152 -14.98 -9.59 25.76
N LYS A 153 -15.29 -10.34 26.82
CA LYS A 153 -16.67 -10.50 27.30
C LYS A 153 -17.28 -9.16 27.70
N SER A 154 -18.56 -8.98 27.35
CA SER A 154 -19.40 -7.88 27.83
C SER A 154 -19.44 -7.80 29.35
N VAL A 155 -19.56 -6.57 29.84
CA VAL A 155 -19.72 -6.26 31.26
C VAL A 155 -20.85 -5.24 31.37
N TRP A 156 -21.98 -5.65 31.94
CA TRP A 156 -23.11 -4.74 32.12
C TRP A 156 -22.83 -3.73 33.25
N THR A 157 -23.21 -2.47 33.05
CA THR A 157 -23.16 -1.41 34.05
C THR A 157 -23.90 -1.83 35.31
N ASP A 158 -23.26 -1.79 36.48
CA ASP A 158 -24.01 -1.91 37.73
C ASP A 158 -24.70 -0.57 38.08
N PRO A 159 -26.01 -0.56 38.41
CA PRO A 159 -26.71 0.66 38.78
C PRO A 159 -26.09 1.43 39.95
N GLN A 160 -25.49 0.73 40.92
CA GLN A 160 -24.89 1.38 42.09
C GLN A 160 -23.51 1.96 41.77
N SER A 161 -22.66 1.23 41.03
CA SER A 161 -21.39 1.78 40.51
C SER A 161 -21.61 3.00 39.62
N ALA A 162 -22.73 3.11 38.90
CA ALA A 162 -22.99 4.23 37.99
C ALA A 162 -22.93 5.61 38.67
N ALA A 163 -23.61 5.79 39.81
CA ALA A 163 -23.59 7.06 40.53
C ALA A 163 -22.21 7.38 41.13
N ASP A 164 -21.53 6.40 41.72
CA ASP A 164 -20.20 6.64 42.29
C ASP A 164 -19.12 6.81 41.19
N PHE A 165 -19.27 6.22 40.01
CA PHE A 165 -18.40 6.46 38.85
C PHE A 165 -18.55 7.91 38.35
N VAL A 166 -19.78 8.38 38.09
CA VAL A 166 -20.03 9.75 37.62
C VAL A 166 -19.56 10.78 38.64
N LYS A 167 -19.82 10.55 39.93
CA LYS A 167 -19.40 11.39 41.05
C LYS A 167 -17.88 11.44 41.26
N GLN A 168 -17.16 10.34 41.01
CA GLN A 168 -15.70 10.31 41.13
C GLN A 168 -15.00 10.90 39.90
N THR A 169 -15.49 10.60 38.69
CA THR A 169 -14.86 11.03 37.44
C THR A 169 -15.18 12.48 37.07
N GLY A 170 -16.41 12.94 37.33
CA GLY A 170 -16.93 14.23 36.86
C GLY A 170 -17.33 14.24 35.38
N VAL A 171 -17.65 13.08 34.79
CA VAL A 171 -18.18 13.00 33.42
C VAL A 171 -19.52 13.73 33.28
N HIS A 172 -19.79 14.17 32.06
CA HIS A 172 -20.93 15.02 31.72
C HIS A 172 -22.10 14.20 31.16
N PHE A 173 -21.79 13.07 30.52
CA PHE A 173 -22.73 12.15 29.89
C PHE A 173 -22.25 10.71 30.15
N LEU A 174 -23.16 9.75 30.29
CA LEU A 174 -22.81 8.35 30.55
C LEU A 174 -23.39 7.41 29.49
N ALA A 175 -22.57 6.53 28.94
CA ALA A 175 -22.96 5.43 28.07
C ALA A 175 -23.00 4.11 28.88
N PRO A 176 -24.19 3.61 29.27
CA PRO A 176 -24.31 2.34 29.98
C PRO A 176 -24.34 1.14 29.01
N SER A 177 -23.67 0.06 29.40
CA SER A 177 -23.83 -1.28 28.83
C SER A 177 -24.95 -2.03 29.56
N PHE A 178 -26.05 -2.35 28.87
CA PHE A 178 -27.20 -3.05 29.43
C PHE A 178 -27.74 -4.16 28.51
N GLY A 179 -26.88 -4.72 27.65
CA GLY A 179 -27.26 -5.74 26.65
C GLY A 179 -27.55 -5.15 25.25
N ASN A 180 -27.27 -3.86 25.07
CA ASN A 180 -26.99 -3.25 23.78
C ASN A 180 -25.61 -3.69 23.25
N VAL A 181 -25.45 -3.74 21.92
CA VAL A 181 -24.23 -4.19 21.22
C VAL A 181 -23.95 -3.34 19.98
N HIS A 182 -22.68 -3.24 19.60
CA HIS A 182 -22.22 -2.54 18.39
C HIS A 182 -22.32 -3.43 17.16
N GLY A 183 -22.86 -2.90 16.07
CA GLY A 183 -23.22 -3.71 14.91
C GLY A 183 -24.42 -4.65 15.18
N PRO A 184 -24.62 -5.69 14.34
CA PRO A 184 -25.88 -6.43 14.27
C PRO A 184 -26.21 -7.26 15.52
N TYR A 185 -27.40 -7.03 16.08
CA TYR A 185 -27.94 -7.80 17.22
C TYR A 185 -28.01 -9.32 16.96
N PRO A 186 -27.80 -10.16 18.01
CA PRO A 186 -27.93 -11.62 17.89
C PRO A 186 -29.39 -12.08 17.64
N PRO A 187 -29.61 -13.38 17.33
CA PRO A 187 -30.92 -13.93 16.97
C PRO A 187 -32.03 -13.65 18.00
N GLY A 188 -32.85 -12.64 17.72
CA GLY A 188 -33.88 -12.16 18.64
C GLY A 188 -34.08 -10.65 18.64
N GLY A 189 -33.13 -9.88 18.10
CA GLY A 189 -33.20 -8.41 18.09
C GLY A 189 -32.86 -7.78 19.45
N ALA A 190 -32.84 -6.45 19.51
CA ALA A 190 -32.60 -5.72 20.75
C ALA A 190 -33.61 -6.08 21.85
N GLU A 191 -34.85 -6.37 21.43
CA GLU A 191 -36.02 -6.69 22.24
C GLU A 191 -35.83 -7.92 23.17
N LYS A 192 -34.87 -8.80 22.86
CA LYS A 192 -34.52 -9.96 23.72
C LYS A 192 -33.22 -9.81 24.50
N HIS A 193 -32.37 -8.83 24.16
CA HIS A 193 -31.04 -8.68 24.74
C HIS A 193 -30.94 -7.52 25.74
N TRP A 194 -31.76 -6.48 25.56
CA TRP A 194 -31.78 -5.32 26.45
C TRP A 194 -32.36 -5.64 27.83
N GLN A 195 -31.54 -5.43 28.87
CA GLN A 195 -31.92 -5.52 30.26
C GLN A 195 -32.67 -4.25 30.70
N ILE A 196 -33.93 -4.10 30.27
CA ILE A 196 -34.75 -2.89 30.49
C ILE A 196 -34.80 -2.48 31.98
N GLU A 197 -34.96 -3.44 32.89
CA GLU A 197 -34.93 -3.18 34.33
C GLU A 197 -33.59 -2.60 34.83
N ARG A 198 -32.47 -2.99 34.21
CA ARG A 198 -31.12 -2.49 34.57
C ARG A 198 -30.98 -1.04 34.13
N LEU A 199 -31.41 -0.70 32.91
CA LEU A 199 -31.45 0.68 32.42
C LEU A 199 -32.33 1.57 33.31
N GLU A 200 -33.51 1.08 33.70
CA GLU A 200 -34.43 1.80 34.58
C GLU A 200 -33.83 2.06 35.98
N LYS A 201 -33.11 1.07 36.54
CA LYS A 201 -32.37 1.21 37.80
C LYS A 201 -31.19 2.19 37.68
N ILE A 202 -30.43 2.15 36.58
CA ILE A 202 -29.33 3.10 36.29
C ILE A 202 -29.85 4.55 36.25
N HIS A 203 -30.93 4.79 35.49
CA HIS A 203 -31.55 6.11 35.42
C HIS A 203 -32.07 6.59 36.79
N SER A 204 -32.72 5.71 37.54
CA SER A 204 -33.24 6.01 38.88
C SER A 204 -32.13 6.39 39.89
N VAL A 205 -30.98 5.72 39.83
CA VAL A 205 -29.84 5.95 40.74
C VAL A 205 -29.01 7.20 40.35
N LEU A 206 -28.90 7.50 39.04
CA LEU A 206 -28.26 8.74 38.55
C LEU A 206 -29.17 9.98 38.65
N GLY A 207 -30.47 9.77 38.74
CA GLY A 207 -31.48 10.83 38.72
C GLY A 207 -31.55 11.56 37.39
N GLU A 208 -32.19 12.74 37.40
CA GLU A 208 -32.40 13.53 36.19
C GLU A 208 -31.14 14.28 35.72
N GLU A 209 -30.16 14.56 36.60
CA GLU A 209 -29.07 15.50 36.31
C GLU A 209 -27.92 14.91 35.46
N THR A 210 -27.85 13.59 35.27
CA THR A 210 -26.86 12.95 34.38
C THR A 210 -27.54 12.43 33.11
N PRO A 211 -27.34 13.05 31.93
CA PRO A 211 -27.89 12.56 30.67
C PRO A 211 -27.27 11.22 30.27
N LEU A 212 -28.11 10.25 29.91
CA LEU A 212 -27.66 8.97 29.37
C LEU A 212 -27.54 9.00 27.84
N VAL A 213 -26.64 8.16 27.32
CA VAL A 213 -26.32 8.04 25.90
C VAL A 213 -26.56 6.63 25.39
N LEU A 214 -27.38 6.52 24.34
CA LEU A 214 -27.71 5.24 23.72
C LEU A 214 -26.75 4.89 22.59
N HIS A 215 -25.96 3.85 22.84
CA HIS A 215 -25.07 3.18 21.90
C HIS A 215 -25.66 1.85 21.42
N GLY A 216 -25.15 1.34 20.29
CA GLY A 216 -25.54 0.05 19.74
C GLY A 216 -26.92 0.02 19.08
N THR A 217 -27.09 0.79 18.00
CA THR A 217 -28.43 1.07 17.42
C THR A 217 -28.72 0.33 16.09
N HIS A 218 -27.92 -0.66 15.67
CA HIS A 218 -28.04 -1.27 14.34
C HIS A 218 -28.39 -2.78 14.34
N PRO A 219 -29.54 -3.20 13.77
CA PRO A 219 -30.78 -2.43 13.61
C PRO A 219 -31.51 -2.31 14.95
N LEU A 220 -32.13 -1.15 15.18
CA LEU A 220 -32.99 -0.89 16.33
C LEU A 220 -34.35 -0.39 15.83
N SER A 221 -35.43 -0.87 16.45
CA SER A 221 -36.78 -0.44 16.12
C SER A 221 -37.10 0.92 16.74
N ASP A 222 -37.92 1.73 16.07
CA ASP A 222 -38.34 3.06 16.54
C ASP A 222 -38.98 3.00 17.95
N ASP A 223 -39.69 1.92 18.24
CA ASP A 223 -40.28 1.67 19.57
C ASP A 223 -39.21 1.40 20.64
N MET A 224 -38.12 0.70 20.30
CA MET A 224 -37.01 0.52 21.23
C MET A 224 -36.22 1.81 21.48
N VAL A 225 -36.15 2.72 20.50
CA VAL A 225 -35.66 4.10 20.72
C VAL A 225 -36.55 4.83 21.73
N ARG A 226 -37.89 4.72 21.60
CA ARG A 226 -38.86 5.31 22.56
C ARG A 226 -38.74 4.70 23.96
N VAL A 227 -38.56 3.37 24.06
CA VAL A 227 -38.35 2.62 25.31
C VAL A 227 -37.08 3.06 26.04
N ALA A 228 -36.03 3.42 25.30
CA ALA A 228 -34.78 3.97 25.82
C ALA A 228 -34.93 5.45 26.26
N MET A 229 -35.56 6.30 25.42
CA MET A 229 -35.82 7.71 25.75
C MET A 229 -36.67 7.86 27.02
N ALA A 230 -37.67 6.99 27.19
CA ALA A 230 -38.50 6.93 28.39
C ALA A 230 -37.73 6.51 29.67
N ARG A 231 -36.43 6.20 29.56
CA ARG A 231 -35.51 5.85 30.66
C ARG A 231 -34.25 6.72 30.65
N GLY A 232 -34.39 8.00 30.30
CA GLY A 232 -33.35 9.00 30.47
C GLY A 232 -32.29 9.09 29.37
N MET A 233 -32.46 8.38 28.25
CA MET A 233 -31.55 8.50 27.09
C MET A 233 -31.83 9.79 26.31
N VAL A 234 -30.86 10.71 26.31
CA VAL A 234 -30.98 12.07 25.73
C VAL A 234 -30.09 12.27 24.50
N LYS A 235 -29.00 11.49 24.36
CA LYS A 235 -28.21 11.37 23.12
C LYS A 235 -28.41 9.95 22.58
N VAL A 236 -28.60 9.81 21.26
CA VAL A 236 -28.68 8.51 20.60
C VAL A 236 -27.72 8.50 19.41
N ASN A 237 -26.75 7.59 19.45
CA ASN A 237 -25.73 7.48 18.41
C ASN A 237 -26.29 6.69 17.19
N GLN A 238 -25.96 7.16 15.99
CA GLN A 238 -26.40 6.58 14.72
C GLN A 238 -25.25 6.50 13.73
N ASN A 239 -24.96 5.28 13.27
CA ASN A 239 -23.95 5.00 12.26
C ASN A 239 -24.59 4.41 10.99
N ARG A 240 -24.66 3.08 10.90
CA ARG A 240 -25.00 2.40 9.64
C ARG A 240 -26.42 2.67 9.14
N ASN A 241 -27.39 2.84 10.05
CA ASN A 241 -28.80 3.04 9.72
C ASN A 241 -29.03 4.27 8.82
N VAL A 242 -28.35 5.38 9.11
CA VAL A 242 -28.57 6.66 8.42
C VAL A 242 -27.84 6.74 7.06
N ARG A 243 -26.79 5.93 6.84
CA ARG A 243 -25.98 5.95 5.61
C ARG A 243 -26.23 4.80 4.63
N GLU A 244 -27.13 3.86 4.93
CA GLU A 244 -27.41 2.74 4.01
C GLU A 244 -27.98 3.20 2.65
N GLN A 245 -28.86 4.21 2.64
CA GLN A 245 -29.38 4.80 1.40
C GLN A 245 -28.27 5.48 0.58
N TYR A 246 -27.35 6.17 1.25
CA TYR A 246 -26.16 6.76 0.64
C TYR A 246 -25.24 5.71 0.02
N HIS A 247 -24.89 4.64 0.76
CA HIS A 247 -24.08 3.54 0.22
C HIS A 247 -24.71 2.91 -1.02
N ARG A 248 -26.02 2.63 -0.98
CA ARG A 248 -26.76 2.08 -2.11
C ARG A 248 -26.75 3.03 -3.30
N TYR A 249 -27.00 4.33 -3.08
CA TYR A 249 -26.94 5.33 -4.13
C TYR A 249 -25.56 5.39 -4.80
N ILE A 250 -24.47 5.41 -4.01
CA ILE A 250 -23.10 5.41 -4.54
C ILE A 250 -22.84 4.12 -5.34
N GLN A 251 -23.17 2.95 -4.80
CA GLN A 251 -23.00 1.65 -5.47
C GLN A 251 -23.78 1.58 -6.80
N GLU A 252 -24.99 2.13 -6.85
CA GLU A 252 -25.83 2.11 -8.06
C GLU A 252 -25.39 3.13 -9.12
N ASN A 253 -24.67 4.20 -8.76
CA ASN A 253 -24.44 5.35 -9.63
C ASN A 253 -22.98 5.73 -9.89
N CYS A 254 -21.99 5.16 -9.18
CA CYS A 254 -20.58 5.54 -9.30
C CYS A 254 -19.98 5.42 -10.71
N SER A 255 -20.48 4.48 -11.53
CA SER A 255 -20.09 4.29 -12.93
C SER A 255 -21.02 4.97 -13.94
N LYS A 256 -22.03 5.71 -13.47
CA LYS A 256 -23.12 6.29 -14.30
C LYS A 256 -23.27 7.81 -14.16
N ALA A 257 -22.78 8.39 -13.07
CA ALA A 257 -22.90 9.81 -12.75
C ALA A 257 -21.52 10.46 -12.59
N GLU A 258 -21.34 11.63 -13.21
CA GLU A 258 -20.16 12.48 -13.00
C GLU A 258 -19.95 12.80 -11.51
N LEU A 259 -18.70 12.88 -11.07
CA LEU A 259 -18.32 12.96 -9.65
C LEU A 259 -19.09 14.04 -8.87
N THR A 260 -19.24 15.25 -9.43
CA THR A 260 -19.97 16.35 -8.79
C THR A 260 -21.47 16.05 -8.62
N THR A 261 -22.07 15.30 -9.54
CA THR A 261 -23.46 14.83 -9.44
C THR A 261 -23.58 13.69 -8.44
N LEU A 262 -22.60 12.78 -8.42
CA LEU A 262 -22.51 11.68 -7.46
C LEU A 262 -22.43 12.22 -6.03
N GLN A 263 -21.54 13.17 -5.75
CA GLN A 263 -21.40 13.79 -4.43
C GLN A 263 -22.65 14.61 -4.04
N THR A 264 -23.13 15.50 -4.92
CA THR A 264 -24.29 16.37 -4.60
C THR A 264 -25.54 15.57 -4.26
N ARG A 265 -25.87 14.55 -5.08
CA ARG A 265 -27.01 13.67 -4.81
C ARG A 265 -26.73 12.71 -3.65
N GLY A 266 -25.49 12.26 -3.46
CA GLY A 266 -25.11 11.46 -2.30
C GLY A 266 -25.40 12.17 -0.97
N VAL A 267 -25.09 13.47 -0.88
CA VAL A 267 -25.46 14.31 0.27
C VAL A 267 -26.99 14.36 0.47
N ASP A 268 -27.77 14.48 -0.61
CA ASP A 268 -29.24 14.44 -0.50
C ASP A 268 -29.77 13.07 -0.06
N GLU A 269 -29.28 11.95 -0.61
CA GLU A 269 -29.70 10.61 -0.19
C GLU A 269 -29.26 10.27 1.25
N TYR A 270 -28.10 10.74 1.70
CA TYR A 270 -27.68 10.62 3.10
C TYR A 270 -28.56 11.49 4.02
N SER A 271 -28.85 12.74 3.62
CA SER A 271 -29.67 13.65 4.45
C SER A 271 -31.05 13.07 4.79
N LYS A 272 -31.69 12.30 3.90
CA LYS A 272 -32.97 11.62 4.17
C LYS A 272 -32.91 10.64 5.34
N GLY A 273 -31.82 9.89 5.47
CA GLY A 273 -31.63 8.95 6.58
C GLY A 273 -31.52 9.66 7.92
N VAL A 274 -30.82 10.80 7.93
CA VAL A 274 -30.68 11.67 9.10
C VAL A 274 -32.00 12.37 9.44
N GLU A 275 -32.70 12.93 8.45
CA GLU A 275 -34.02 13.59 8.58
C GLU A 275 -35.07 12.65 9.18
N ARG A 276 -35.13 11.39 8.70
CA ARG A 276 -36.00 10.34 9.26
C ARG A 276 -35.81 10.25 10.78
N PHE A 277 -34.57 10.02 11.21
CA PHE A 277 -34.25 9.81 12.61
C PHE A 277 -34.51 11.06 13.48
N MET A 278 -34.25 12.26 12.94
CA MET A 278 -34.56 13.54 13.59
C MET A 278 -36.06 13.75 13.83
N VAL A 279 -36.93 13.20 12.99
CA VAL A 279 -38.39 13.22 13.19
C VAL A 279 -38.81 12.19 14.24
N GLU A 280 -38.20 11.00 14.23
CA GLU A 280 -38.54 9.88 15.14
C GLU A 280 -38.17 10.14 16.61
N CYS A 281 -37.11 10.91 16.87
CA CYS A 281 -36.65 11.26 18.23
C CYS A 281 -37.42 12.41 18.91
N ARG A 282 -38.57 12.83 18.37
CA ARG A 282 -39.36 13.95 18.87
C ARG A 282 -40.69 13.47 19.50
N PRO A 283 -41.05 13.92 20.71
CA PRO A 283 -42.41 13.73 21.20
C PRO A 283 -43.40 14.53 20.33
N PRO A 284 -44.66 14.11 20.17
CA PRO A 284 -45.66 14.82 19.35
C PRO A 284 -45.96 16.27 19.80
N THR A 285 -45.56 16.63 21.02
CA THR A 285 -45.68 17.96 21.62
C THR A 285 -44.48 18.88 21.34
N TRP A 286 -43.43 18.38 20.69
CA TRP A 286 -42.18 19.09 20.46
C TRP A 286 -42.39 20.36 19.62
N LYS A 287 -41.79 21.46 20.08
CA LYS A 287 -41.68 22.70 19.32
C LYS A 287 -40.19 22.94 19.07
N ALA A 288 -39.86 23.43 17.88
CA ALA A 288 -38.50 23.84 17.59
C ALA A 288 -38.04 24.89 18.63
N PRO A 289 -36.86 24.73 19.24
CA PRO A 289 -36.34 25.73 20.16
C PRO A 289 -36.22 27.08 19.45
N PRO A 290 -36.38 28.21 20.15
CA PRO A 290 -36.10 29.52 19.55
C PRO A 290 -34.66 29.53 19.08
N THR A 291 -34.42 29.95 17.83
CA THR A 291 -33.05 30.07 17.30
C THR A 291 -32.22 30.96 18.23
N PRO A 292 -31.14 30.44 18.84
CA PRO A 292 -30.29 31.27 19.68
C PRO A 292 -29.71 32.40 18.85
N HIS A 293 -29.52 33.58 19.47
CA HIS A 293 -28.64 34.58 18.88
C HIS A 293 -27.26 33.96 18.68
N PRO A 294 -26.56 34.28 17.57
CA PRO A 294 -25.30 33.63 17.22
C PRO A 294 -24.30 33.75 18.38
N LEU A 295 -23.82 32.59 18.86
CA LEU A 295 -22.97 32.51 20.05
C LEU A 295 -21.66 33.28 19.82
N THR A 296 -21.51 34.40 20.51
CA THR A 296 -20.28 35.21 20.47
C THR A 296 -19.18 34.51 21.26
N HIS A 297 -18.47 33.59 20.63
CA HIS A 297 -17.28 32.96 21.19
C HIS A 297 -16.19 34.01 21.43
N HIS A 298 -16.06 34.45 22.68
CA HIS A 298 -14.87 35.17 23.14
C HIS A 298 -13.69 34.19 23.17
N LEU A 299 -12.77 34.34 22.21
CA LEU A 299 -11.41 33.81 22.37
C LEU A 299 -10.77 34.48 23.60
N GLY A 300 -10.21 33.68 24.50
CA GLY A 300 -9.75 34.14 25.81
C GLY A 300 -8.57 35.11 25.71
N GLN A 301 -8.64 36.21 26.46
CA GLN A 301 -7.51 37.13 26.65
C GLN A 301 -6.57 36.59 27.74
N GLY A 302 -5.36 36.20 27.35
CA GLY A 302 -4.20 36.07 28.24
C GLY A 302 -3.48 37.42 28.36
N SER A 303 -2.86 37.67 29.52
CA SER A 303 -2.33 38.99 29.91
C SER A 303 -1.03 39.42 29.22
N ASP A 304 -0.82 40.75 29.14
CA ASP A 304 0.23 41.43 28.41
C ASP A 304 1.68 41.14 28.84
N ILE A 305 2.57 41.00 27.83
CA ILE A 305 3.94 41.54 27.85
C ILE A 305 4.17 42.27 26.50
N HIS A 306 4.94 43.37 26.53
CA HIS A 306 4.98 44.41 25.48
C HIS A 306 5.47 43.98 24.06
N PRO A 307 5.17 44.78 22.99
CA PRO A 307 5.07 44.28 21.62
C PRO A 307 6.14 44.79 20.64
N GLN A 308 6.16 44.22 19.42
CA GLN A 308 6.46 44.98 18.19
C GLN A 308 5.87 44.32 16.92
N LEU A 309 5.64 45.14 15.90
CA LEU A 309 5.35 44.77 14.50
C LEU A 309 4.12 43.90 14.23
N ALA A 310 2.94 44.53 14.22
CA ALA A 310 1.78 44.03 13.50
C ALA A 310 1.76 44.54 12.05
N SER A 311 1.54 43.66 11.07
CA SER A 311 1.16 44.05 9.70
C SER A 311 0.41 42.93 8.97
N ASN A 312 -0.84 43.21 8.59
CA ASN A 312 -1.61 42.70 7.44
C ASN A 312 -1.62 41.16 7.16
N THR A 313 -2.75 40.50 6.89
CA THR A 313 -4.02 41.02 6.34
C THR A 313 -5.18 40.10 6.73
N ALA A 314 -6.35 40.66 7.03
CA ALA A 314 -7.61 39.92 7.10
C ALA A 314 -8.66 40.58 6.21
N LEU A 315 -9.28 39.80 5.31
CA LEU A 315 -10.39 40.24 4.46
C LEU A 315 -11.48 39.17 4.47
N ARG A 316 -12.52 39.39 5.28
CA ARG A 316 -13.84 38.76 5.08
C ARG A 316 -14.65 39.64 4.14
N PHE A 317 -15.39 39.02 3.23
CA PHE A 317 -16.46 39.68 2.48
C PHE A 317 -17.69 39.88 3.38
N PRO A 318 -18.38 41.03 3.26
CA PRO A 318 -19.81 41.12 3.50
C PRO A 318 -20.58 41.38 2.19
N LEU A 319 -21.78 40.83 2.09
CA LEU A 319 -22.79 41.22 1.12
C LEU A 319 -23.81 42.14 1.80
N ASP A 320 -24.12 43.27 1.18
CA ASP A 320 -25.46 43.64 0.66
C ASP A 320 -25.89 45.13 0.77
N ILE A 321 -26.46 45.60 -0.36
CA ILE A 321 -27.53 46.61 -0.51
C ILE A 321 -27.27 48.08 -0.06
N ASP A 322 -26.96 48.92 -1.06
CA ASP A 322 -27.66 50.16 -1.54
C ASP A 322 -28.53 51.04 -0.58
N PRO A 323 -28.76 52.36 -0.83
CA PRO A 323 -28.21 53.22 -1.90
C PRO A 323 -27.76 54.67 -1.53
N ALA A 324 -27.12 55.33 -2.51
CA ALA A 324 -27.18 56.77 -2.85
C ALA A 324 -26.27 57.87 -2.18
N VAL A 325 -26.19 58.99 -2.92
CA VAL A 325 -25.79 60.38 -2.57
C VAL A 325 -24.33 60.86 -2.81
N HIS A 326 -24.18 61.55 -3.96
CA HIS A 326 -23.28 62.69 -4.31
C HIS A 326 -21.75 62.59 -4.37
N CYS A 327 -21.17 63.57 -5.09
CA CYS A 327 -19.80 63.72 -5.56
C CYS A 327 -19.08 64.90 -4.86
N VAL A 328 -17.79 65.12 -5.17
CA VAL A 328 -17.18 66.41 -5.66
C VAL A 328 -15.65 66.22 -5.89
N ASP A 329 -15.06 67.10 -6.70
CA ASP A 329 -13.80 66.96 -7.48
C ASP A 329 -12.46 67.37 -6.81
N GLY A 330 -11.35 67.18 -7.53
CA GLY A 330 -10.04 67.85 -7.34
C GLY A 330 -8.81 66.99 -7.79
N PHE A 331 -8.12 67.23 -8.92
CA PHE A 331 -7.13 68.28 -9.28
C PHE A 331 -5.74 68.15 -8.59
N GLU A 332 -4.55 68.30 -9.23
CA GLU A 332 -4.20 68.50 -10.66
C GLU A 332 -2.72 68.13 -11.02
N ALA A 333 -2.25 68.57 -12.21
CA ALA A 333 -1.00 68.36 -12.98
C ALA A 333 0.38 68.66 -12.30
N GLY A 334 1.56 68.39 -12.91
CA GLY A 334 1.92 67.71 -14.19
C GLY A 334 3.21 68.24 -14.86
N THR A 335 3.47 67.89 -16.14
CA THR A 335 4.60 68.36 -17.04
C THR A 335 6.03 67.91 -16.67
N ARG A 336 7.07 67.77 -17.53
CA ARG A 336 7.42 67.94 -18.98
C ARG A 336 8.80 67.20 -19.22
N GLU A 337 9.55 67.10 -20.33
CA GLU A 337 9.48 66.98 -21.82
C GLU A 337 10.94 66.64 -22.31
N CYS A 338 11.33 66.14 -23.51
CA CYS A 338 10.67 65.76 -24.78
C CYS A 338 11.48 64.67 -25.58
N CYS A 339 11.37 64.66 -26.93
CA CYS A 339 11.69 63.59 -27.91
C CYS A 339 13.12 63.49 -28.52
N HIS A 340 13.51 62.28 -28.97
CA HIS A 340 13.88 61.92 -30.37
C HIS A 340 14.06 60.36 -30.49
N HIS A 341 13.15 59.59 -31.11
CA HIS A 341 13.09 59.21 -32.54
C HIS A 341 14.18 58.26 -33.09
N PHE A 342 13.94 56.94 -33.03
CA PHE A 342 14.01 55.99 -34.17
C PHE A 342 13.19 54.71 -33.84
N LEU A 343 12.86 53.87 -34.84
CA LEU A 343 11.75 52.89 -34.75
C LEU A 343 12.13 51.47 -34.27
N PRO A 344 11.18 50.70 -33.66
CA PRO A 344 11.47 49.42 -33.02
C PRO A 344 10.92 48.18 -33.74
N MET A 345 11.61 47.06 -33.52
CA MET A 345 11.13 45.66 -33.53
C MET A 345 12.09 44.89 -32.60
N ASP A 346 11.69 43.99 -31.70
CA ASP A 346 10.36 43.63 -31.14
C ASP A 346 10.66 43.14 -29.69
N ASN A 347 9.85 42.49 -28.83
CA ASN A 347 8.52 41.89 -28.86
C ASN A 347 7.91 42.07 -27.46
N ASN A 348 6.61 42.34 -27.36
CA ASN A 348 6.02 42.93 -26.15
C ASN A 348 4.83 42.18 -25.54
N ARG A 349 4.72 42.32 -24.22
CA ARG A 349 3.74 41.73 -23.30
C ARG A 349 2.53 42.66 -23.12
N VAL A 350 1.47 42.46 -23.90
CA VAL A 350 0.29 43.36 -23.97
C VAL A 350 -1.00 42.51 -23.89
N THR A 351 -1.68 42.37 -22.75
CA THR A 351 -2.61 43.30 -22.06
C THR A 351 -3.85 43.74 -22.86
N MET A 352 -5.03 43.44 -22.33
CA MET A 352 -6.34 44.01 -22.71
C MET A 352 -7.11 44.25 -21.39
N SER A 353 -7.04 45.44 -20.79
CA SER A 353 -7.86 46.63 -21.11
C SER A 353 -9.37 46.45 -20.88
N ARG A 354 -9.96 47.19 -19.93
CA ARG A 354 -11.42 47.27 -19.75
C ARG A 354 -12.10 47.96 -20.93
N SER A 355 -13.10 47.28 -21.49
CA SER A 355 -14.28 47.83 -22.19
C SER A 355 -14.14 49.16 -22.96
N THR A 356 -13.90 49.06 -24.27
CA THR A 356 -14.29 50.12 -25.22
C THR A 356 -15.83 50.21 -25.33
N PRO A 357 -16.38 51.38 -25.72
CA PRO A 357 -17.83 51.57 -25.87
C PRO A 357 -18.41 50.71 -27.01
N PRO A 358 -19.74 50.47 -27.03
CA PRO A 358 -20.37 49.58 -28.01
C PRO A 358 -20.12 50.05 -29.45
N ALA A 359 -19.36 49.25 -30.20
CA ALA A 359 -19.04 49.54 -31.59
C ALA A 359 -20.32 49.63 -32.45
N LYS A 360 -20.42 50.70 -33.24
CA LYS A 360 -21.54 50.91 -34.17
C LYS A 360 -21.70 49.69 -35.09
N LYS A 361 -22.93 49.20 -35.25
CA LYS A 361 -23.27 48.05 -36.11
C LYS A 361 -22.68 48.24 -37.51
N LYS A 362 -21.64 47.49 -37.88
CA LYS A 362 -21.17 47.43 -39.28
C LYS A 362 -22.30 46.89 -40.15
N TYR A 363 -22.66 47.63 -41.20
CA TYR A 363 -23.68 47.22 -42.15
C TYR A 363 -23.08 46.19 -43.11
N VAL A 364 -23.51 44.92 -43.00
CA VAL A 364 -23.01 43.83 -43.85
C VAL A 364 -23.64 43.96 -45.24
N THR A 365 -22.88 44.48 -46.20
CA THR A 365 -23.35 44.77 -47.57
C THR A 365 -23.63 43.50 -48.40
N ARG A 366 -22.95 42.39 -48.12
CA ARG A 366 -23.23 41.06 -48.65
C ARG A 366 -23.04 40.00 -47.58
N ALA A 367 -24.05 39.16 -47.35
CA ALA A 367 -23.89 37.93 -46.56
C ALA A 367 -23.19 36.84 -47.39
N CYS A 368 -22.32 36.05 -46.76
CA CYS A 368 -21.67 34.90 -47.40
C CYS A 368 -22.69 33.90 -47.95
N ASP A 369 -22.36 33.22 -49.05
CA ASP A 369 -23.37 32.49 -49.83
C ASP A 369 -24.00 31.31 -49.09
N ALA A 370 -23.28 30.72 -48.11
CA ALA A 370 -23.84 29.70 -47.22
C ALA A 370 -24.91 30.25 -46.25
N CYS A 371 -24.68 31.41 -45.62
CA CYS A 371 -25.72 32.05 -44.79
C CYS A 371 -26.86 32.63 -45.64
N LYS A 372 -26.54 33.15 -46.84
CA LYS A 372 -27.53 33.61 -47.84
C LYS A 372 -28.46 32.47 -48.27
N LYS A 373 -27.92 31.30 -48.62
CA LYS A 373 -28.69 30.09 -48.97
C LYS A 373 -29.55 29.59 -47.79
N ARG A 374 -29.03 29.70 -46.56
CA ARG A 374 -29.75 29.38 -45.31
C ARG A 374 -30.69 30.51 -44.82
N LYS A 375 -30.87 31.60 -45.58
CA LYS A 375 -31.65 32.81 -45.21
C LYS A 375 -31.37 33.33 -43.79
N SER A 376 -30.12 33.21 -43.32
CA SER A 376 -29.73 33.46 -41.93
C SER A 376 -28.82 34.68 -41.78
N LYS A 377 -28.88 35.35 -40.62
CA LYS A 377 -27.99 36.47 -40.30
C LYS A 377 -26.53 36.01 -40.35
N CYS A 378 -25.73 36.75 -41.10
CA CYS A 378 -24.28 36.58 -41.26
C CYS A 378 -23.57 37.77 -40.58
N ASP A 379 -22.40 37.51 -40.00
CA ASP A 379 -21.52 38.52 -39.38
C ASP A 379 -20.62 39.25 -40.39
N GLY A 380 -20.48 38.70 -41.61
CA GLY A 380 -19.63 39.26 -42.67
C GLY A 380 -18.15 38.87 -42.58
N LEU A 381 -17.79 37.92 -41.71
CA LEU A 381 -16.45 37.35 -41.60
C LEU A 381 -16.29 36.17 -42.56
N GLU A 382 -15.04 35.82 -42.91
CA GLU A 382 -14.71 34.63 -43.70
C GLU A 382 -13.62 33.80 -42.99
N PRO A 383 -13.90 32.53 -42.61
CA PRO A 383 -15.22 31.88 -42.58
C PRO A 383 -16.13 32.51 -41.50
N CYS A 384 -17.42 32.72 -41.80
CA CYS A 384 -18.33 33.33 -40.84
C CYS A 384 -18.57 32.41 -39.63
N ALA A 385 -18.72 32.96 -38.43
CA ALA A 385 -18.74 32.19 -37.19
C ALA A 385 -19.94 31.21 -37.15
N ARG A 386 -21.03 31.53 -37.85
CA ARG A 386 -22.20 30.65 -37.97
C ARG A 386 -21.97 29.45 -38.89
N CYS A 387 -21.14 29.58 -39.92
CA CYS A 387 -20.76 28.46 -40.78
C CYS A 387 -19.78 27.54 -40.05
N LEU A 388 -18.73 28.11 -39.46
CA LEU A 388 -17.71 27.38 -38.69
C LEU A 388 -18.35 26.48 -37.61
N ASN A 389 -19.27 27.03 -36.82
CA ASN A 389 -19.99 26.27 -35.80
C ASN A 389 -20.94 25.20 -36.37
N SER A 390 -21.49 25.38 -37.57
CA SER A 390 -22.35 24.36 -38.19
C SER A 390 -21.56 23.19 -38.76
N ASP A 391 -20.34 23.42 -39.23
CA ASP A 391 -19.50 22.36 -39.80
C ASP A 391 -18.89 21.50 -38.67
N ILE A 392 -18.53 22.13 -37.54
CA ILE A 392 -18.19 21.45 -36.28
C ILE A 392 -19.38 20.61 -35.76
N ALA A 393 -20.62 21.10 -35.89
CA ALA A 393 -21.81 20.33 -35.52
C ALA A 393 -22.01 19.10 -36.42
N GLN A 394 -21.78 19.21 -37.73
CA GLN A 394 -21.85 18.06 -38.64
C GLN A 394 -20.76 17.01 -38.37
N LEU A 395 -19.53 17.42 -38.02
CA LEU A 395 -18.48 16.50 -37.56
C LEU A 395 -18.89 15.75 -36.29
N ARG A 396 -19.52 16.44 -35.32
CA ARG A 396 -20.06 15.85 -34.07
C ARG A 396 -21.28 14.96 -34.27
N GLN A 397 -21.97 15.05 -35.41
CA GLN A 397 -23.00 14.08 -35.82
C GLN A 397 -22.40 12.87 -36.54
N ARG A 398 -21.41 13.07 -37.43
CA ARG A 398 -20.72 11.97 -38.14
C ARG A 398 -20.03 10.98 -37.20
N HIS A 399 -19.51 11.43 -36.06
CA HIS A 399 -18.98 10.53 -35.03
C HIS A 399 -20.04 9.75 -34.25
N ARG A 400 -21.31 10.19 -34.24
CA ARG A 400 -22.39 9.56 -33.47
C ARG A 400 -23.11 8.46 -34.27
N PHE A 401 -23.20 8.61 -35.60
CA PHE A 401 -23.77 7.60 -36.50
C PHE A 401 -22.84 6.43 -36.84
N ARG A 402 -21.72 6.25 -36.13
CA ARG A 402 -20.78 5.12 -36.36
C ARG A 402 -20.83 4.03 -35.28
N SER A 403 -21.66 4.20 -34.24
CA SER A 403 -21.87 3.22 -33.16
C SER A 403 -23.21 2.46 -33.24
N GLU A 404 -24.10 2.82 -34.16
CA GLU A 404 -25.48 2.31 -34.24
C GLU A 404 -25.82 1.80 -35.65
N ALA A 405 -24.98 0.94 -36.24
CA ALA A 405 -25.23 0.35 -37.56
C ALA A 405 -24.42 -0.94 -37.83
N GLN A 406 -24.74 -2.07 -37.18
CA GLN A 406 -24.32 -3.39 -37.71
C GLN A 406 -25.18 -4.60 -37.31
N THR A 407 -26.50 -4.48 -37.50
CA THR A 407 -27.37 -5.64 -37.72
C THR A 407 -28.40 -5.32 -38.80
N GLU A 408 -28.81 -6.35 -39.55
CA GLU A 408 -29.85 -6.37 -40.59
C GLU A 408 -29.57 -5.72 -41.97
N GLN A 409 -30.10 -6.40 -43.00
CA GLN A 409 -30.05 -6.19 -44.46
C GLN A 409 -31.32 -6.90 -45.04
N PRO A 410 -31.65 -6.90 -46.37
CA PRO A 410 -31.23 -6.05 -47.51
C PRO A 410 -32.46 -5.47 -48.30
N SER A 411 -32.27 -4.91 -49.50
CA SER A 411 -32.88 -5.45 -50.77
C SER A 411 -32.92 -4.49 -52.00
N THR A 412 -32.73 -5.07 -53.20
CA THR A 412 -32.95 -4.50 -54.57
C THR A 412 -32.09 -3.30 -55.01
N ARG A 413 -31.70 -3.07 -56.28
CA ARG A 413 -31.76 -3.77 -57.60
C ARG A 413 -30.53 -3.23 -58.40
N ALA A 414 -29.98 -3.80 -59.49
CA ALA A 414 -30.45 -4.79 -60.48
C ALA A 414 -29.27 -5.47 -61.23
N GLU A 415 -29.59 -6.50 -62.04
CA GLU A 415 -28.85 -7.04 -63.21
C GLU A 415 -27.45 -7.67 -62.99
N ASP A 416 -27.09 -8.84 -63.57
CA ASP A 416 -27.86 -9.88 -64.29
C ASP A 416 -27.07 -11.23 -64.32
N LEU A 417 -27.72 -12.32 -64.79
CA LEU A 417 -27.20 -13.64 -65.21
C LEU A 417 -26.76 -14.67 -64.12
N GLY A 418 -27.41 -15.85 -64.13
CA GLY A 418 -26.75 -17.14 -63.78
C GLY A 418 -27.35 -18.04 -62.70
N ASP A 419 -28.45 -18.75 -63.01
CA ASP A 419 -28.93 -19.96 -62.28
C ASP A 419 -28.49 -21.23 -63.10
N PRO A 420 -28.61 -22.51 -62.65
CA PRO A 420 -29.27 -23.03 -61.44
C PRO A 420 -28.55 -24.15 -60.65
N ALA A 421 -29.08 -24.48 -59.45
CA ALA A 421 -29.42 -25.86 -58.97
C ALA A 421 -29.43 -26.03 -57.43
N ALA A 422 -30.22 -26.99 -56.93
CA ALA A 422 -30.50 -27.32 -55.52
C ALA A 422 -29.75 -28.61 -55.07
N PRO A 423 -29.91 -29.20 -53.85
CA PRO A 423 -30.88 -28.91 -52.77
C PRO A 423 -30.35 -28.96 -51.29
N LYS A 424 -31.27 -28.74 -50.33
CA LYS A 424 -31.11 -29.09 -48.89
C LYS A 424 -31.29 -30.61 -48.68
N PRO A 425 -30.70 -31.20 -47.62
CA PRO A 425 -31.37 -31.32 -46.31
C PRO A 425 -30.44 -30.84 -45.16
N THR A 426 -30.66 -31.00 -43.85
CA THR A 426 -31.71 -31.65 -43.02
C THR A 426 -31.94 -30.79 -41.75
N ALA A 427 -32.54 -31.33 -40.66
CA ALA A 427 -32.51 -30.74 -39.31
C ALA A 427 -32.42 -31.83 -38.22
N ALA A 428 -31.74 -31.56 -37.11
CA ALA A 428 -31.77 -32.35 -35.87
C ALA A 428 -31.17 -31.56 -34.68
N GLY A 429 -31.67 -31.80 -33.46
CA GLY A 429 -31.01 -31.40 -32.21
C GLY A 429 -31.31 -29.99 -31.68
N GLN A 430 -32.38 -29.85 -30.89
CA GLN A 430 -32.51 -28.74 -29.93
C GLN A 430 -32.07 -29.23 -28.54
N SER A 431 -31.33 -28.39 -27.79
CA SER A 431 -31.08 -28.60 -26.35
C SER A 431 -31.09 -27.25 -25.63
N LEU A 432 -32.12 -27.07 -24.81
CA LEU A 432 -32.32 -26.11 -23.72
C LEU A 432 -31.14 -25.16 -23.39
N GLU A 433 -31.35 -23.86 -23.58
CA GLU A 433 -30.56 -22.81 -22.92
C GLU A 433 -31.32 -22.32 -21.68
N ASP A 434 -30.72 -22.50 -20.49
CA ASP A 434 -31.21 -21.90 -19.24
C ASP A 434 -30.45 -20.61 -18.92
N SER A 435 -31.17 -19.58 -18.49
CA SER A 435 -30.63 -18.23 -18.32
C SER A 435 -29.93 -18.03 -16.97
N ASN A 436 -28.63 -17.75 -16.96
CA ASN A 436 -27.93 -17.12 -15.84
C ASN A 436 -26.83 -16.18 -16.35
N SER A 437 -26.95 -14.88 -16.03
CA SER A 437 -25.96 -13.85 -16.38
C SER A 437 -25.46 -13.14 -15.11
N ASP A 438 -24.52 -13.78 -14.44
CA ASP A 438 -23.80 -13.20 -13.31
C ASP A 438 -23.01 -11.94 -13.70
N GLY A 439 -22.86 -11.02 -12.74
CA GLY A 439 -22.22 -9.74 -12.95
C GLY A 439 -20.73 -9.83 -13.28
N LYS A 440 -20.24 -8.87 -14.07
CA LYS A 440 -18.80 -8.65 -14.26
C LYS A 440 -18.19 -8.01 -13.02
N GLU A 441 -17.09 -8.59 -12.54
CA GLU A 441 -16.11 -7.89 -11.73
C GLU A 441 -15.19 -7.09 -12.66
N ASP A 442 -15.05 -5.79 -12.44
CA ASP A 442 -14.05 -4.97 -13.16
C ASP A 442 -12.68 -5.04 -12.47
N ASP A 443 -11.60 -4.95 -13.25
CA ASP A 443 -10.26 -5.43 -12.89
C ASP A 443 -9.24 -4.29 -12.73
N ASP A 444 -8.83 -3.98 -11.50
CA ASP A 444 -7.82 -2.95 -11.17
C ASP A 444 -6.39 -3.51 -11.02
N SER A 445 -6.11 -4.68 -11.61
CA SER A 445 -4.79 -5.31 -11.57
C SER A 445 -4.30 -5.70 -12.95
N GLY A 446 -3.32 -4.95 -13.48
CA GLY A 446 -2.79 -5.19 -14.82
C GLY A 446 -2.18 -6.57 -15.01
N ASP A 447 -2.24 -7.04 -16.26
CA ASP A 447 -1.90 -8.39 -16.71
C ASP A 447 -0.49 -8.88 -16.32
N ALA A 448 0.44 -7.97 -16.01
CA ALA A 448 1.78 -8.30 -15.57
C ALA A 448 1.85 -8.90 -14.15
N SER A 449 0.83 -8.72 -13.30
CA SER A 449 0.84 -9.26 -11.94
C SER A 449 0.60 -10.78 -11.88
N VAL A 450 1.27 -11.46 -10.94
CA VAL A 450 1.02 -12.90 -10.65
C VAL A 450 -0.43 -13.13 -10.20
N HIS A 451 -1.02 -12.15 -9.51
CA HIS A 451 -2.42 -12.17 -9.11
C HIS A 451 -3.37 -12.21 -10.32
N ALA A 452 -3.09 -11.45 -11.39
CA ALA A 452 -3.86 -11.53 -12.64
C ALA A 452 -3.68 -12.89 -13.35
N PHE A 453 -2.46 -13.45 -13.35
CA PHE A 453 -2.19 -14.81 -13.85
C PHE A 453 -3.03 -15.87 -13.11
N LEU A 454 -2.98 -15.91 -11.78
CA LEU A 454 -3.78 -16.85 -10.98
C LEU A 454 -5.29 -16.62 -11.10
N ARG A 455 -5.76 -15.37 -11.27
CA ARG A 455 -7.19 -15.08 -11.53
C ARG A 455 -7.64 -15.56 -12.92
N ARG A 456 -6.76 -15.64 -13.91
CA ARG A 456 -7.06 -16.24 -15.23
C ARG A 456 -7.21 -17.76 -15.12
N VAL A 457 -6.26 -18.41 -14.44
CA VAL A 457 -6.32 -19.86 -14.10
C VAL A 457 -7.62 -20.20 -13.37
N SER A 458 -7.95 -19.46 -12.30
CA SER A 458 -9.14 -19.72 -11.50
C SER A 458 -10.46 -19.51 -12.26
N ARG A 459 -10.54 -18.53 -13.18
CA ARG A 459 -11.75 -18.31 -13.99
C ARG A 459 -12.01 -19.47 -14.96
N HIS A 460 -10.95 -20.04 -15.54
CA HIS A 460 -11.07 -21.18 -16.45
C HIS A 460 -11.53 -22.46 -15.73
N LEU A 461 -10.92 -22.78 -14.57
CA LEU A 461 -11.35 -23.93 -13.76
C LEU A 461 -12.85 -23.86 -13.39
N ALA A 462 -13.35 -22.66 -13.05
CA ALA A 462 -14.76 -22.44 -12.74
C ALA A 462 -15.68 -22.66 -13.97
N GLN A 463 -15.21 -22.36 -15.18
CA GLN A 463 -15.95 -22.59 -16.43
C GLN A 463 -15.99 -24.07 -16.83
N VAL A 464 -14.99 -24.87 -16.44
CA VAL A 464 -14.90 -26.31 -16.74
C VAL A 464 -15.64 -27.16 -15.67
N GLY A 465 -16.59 -26.57 -14.95
CA GLY A 465 -17.48 -27.26 -14.02
C GLY A 465 -16.86 -27.63 -12.66
N GLN A 466 -15.61 -27.26 -12.39
CA GLN A 466 -14.99 -27.44 -11.09
C GLN A 466 -15.30 -26.22 -10.21
N GLY A 467 -16.36 -26.36 -9.40
CA GLY A 467 -16.93 -25.27 -8.59
C GLY A 467 -15.92 -24.62 -7.65
N LEU A 468 -15.90 -23.28 -7.65
CA LEU A 468 -14.93 -22.45 -6.92
C LEU A 468 -15.64 -21.36 -6.11
N PRO A 469 -15.22 -21.10 -4.85
CA PRO A 469 -15.73 -19.97 -4.07
C PRO A 469 -15.22 -18.64 -4.62
N ARG A 470 -16.10 -17.65 -4.77
CA ARG A 470 -15.80 -16.35 -5.42
C ARG A 470 -14.82 -15.42 -4.69
N ASN A 471 -14.32 -15.78 -3.51
CA ASN A 471 -13.67 -14.84 -2.58
C ASN A 471 -12.14 -14.73 -2.67
N LEU A 472 -11.50 -15.37 -3.66
CA LEU A 472 -10.04 -15.48 -3.82
C LEU A 472 -9.26 -14.16 -3.88
N PHE A 473 -9.91 -13.06 -4.29
CA PHE A 473 -9.21 -11.82 -4.67
C PHE A 473 -9.65 -10.58 -3.89
N LYS A 474 -10.38 -10.71 -2.79
CA LYS A 474 -10.68 -9.57 -1.92
C LYS A 474 -9.38 -8.92 -1.43
N GLN A 475 -9.32 -7.58 -1.46
CA GLN A 475 -8.09 -6.82 -1.19
C GLN A 475 -8.17 -6.13 0.17
N GLU A 476 -7.73 -6.85 1.20
CA GLU A 476 -7.48 -6.27 2.52
C GLU A 476 -6.28 -5.29 2.45
N GLN A 477 -6.39 -4.18 3.18
CA GLN A 477 -5.36 -3.13 3.25
C GLN A 477 -4.69 -3.17 4.62
N ASP A 478 -3.71 -4.06 4.79
CA ASP A 478 -2.89 -4.08 6.00
C ASP A 478 -2.08 -2.79 6.14
N THR A 479 -2.40 -2.03 7.18
CA THR A 479 -1.59 -0.89 7.65
C THR A 479 -1.37 -1.00 9.15
N PRO A 480 -0.28 -1.67 9.59
CA PRO A 480 0.13 -1.64 11.00
C PRO A 480 0.45 -0.20 11.42
N LYS A 481 -0.45 0.43 12.18
CA LYS A 481 -0.21 1.75 12.79
C LYS A 481 0.65 1.56 14.04
N VAL A 482 1.91 1.98 13.96
CA VAL A 482 2.79 2.07 15.14
C VAL A 482 2.45 3.35 15.93
N GLY A 483 2.40 3.22 17.25
CA GLY A 483 2.08 4.32 18.16
C GLY A 483 3.12 5.44 18.15
N ASP A 484 2.71 6.61 18.63
CA ASP A 484 3.57 7.77 18.72
C ASP A 484 4.57 7.61 19.87
N THR A 485 5.86 7.71 19.55
CA THR A 485 6.93 7.87 20.55
C THR A 485 7.87 9.01 20.13
N THR A 486 7.31 10.21 19.91
CA THR A 486 8.04 11.48 19.75
C THR A 486 8.73 11.95 21.03
N ARG A 487 9.64 11.13 21.54
CA ARG A 487 10.80 11.58 22.33
C ARG A 487 12.04 10.95 21.73
N THR A 488 12.87 11.81 21.12
CA THR A 488 14.27 11.56 20.70
C THR A 488 14.64 10.09 20.57
N LEU A 489 14.64 9.55 19.34
CA LEU A 489 15.25 8.25 19.07
C LEU A 489 16.73 8.33 19.44
N LEU A 490 17.06 7.84 20.63
CA LEU A 490 18.43 7.64 21.06
C LEU A 490 19.07 6.67 20.07
N LEU A 491 20.20 7.09 19.49
CA LEU A 491 21.03 6.19 18.71
C LEU A 491 21.45 5.02 19.62
N PRO A 492 21.52 3.77 19.11
CA PRO A 492 21.97 2.65 19.92
C PRO A 492 23.46 2.80 20.26
N ASP A 493 24.09 1.81 20.90
CA ASP A 493 25.53 1.87 21.13
C ASP A 493 26.30 2.00 19.79
N LYS A 494 27.40 2.78 19.78
CA LYS A 494 28.16 3.10 18.56
C LYS A 494 28.57 1.85 17.76
N GLN A 495 28.95 0.78 18.44
CA GLN A 495 29.30 -0.51 17.83
C GLN A 495 28.08 -1.20 17.17
N VAL A 496 26.89 -1.07 17.75
CA VAL A 496 25.64 -1.61 17.21
C VAL A 496 25.17 -0.81 16.00
N ALA A 497 25.28 0.53 16.04
CA ALA A 497 24.96 1.38 14.90
C ALA A 497 25.92 1.17 13.72
N GLN A 498 27.23 1.10 13.99
CA GLN A 498 28.24 0.74 13.00
C GLN A 498 27.93 -0.62 12.37
N GLY A 499 27.63 -1.64 13.19
CA GLY A 499 27.21 -2.95 12.71
C GLY A 499 25.94 -2.94 11.84
N TYR A 500 25.00 -2.01 12.05
CA TYR A 500 23.86 -1.82 11.14
C TYR A 500 24.26 -1.13 9.84
N VAL A 501 25.08 -0.07 9.89
CA VAL A 501 25.57 0.63 8.69
C VAL A 501 26.37 -0.31 7.79
N ASP A 502 27.29 -1.08 8.37
CA ASP A 502 28.05 -2.10 7.63
C ASP A 502 27.11 -3.18 7.10
N CYS A 503 26.19 -3.71 7.91
CA CYS A 503 25.25 -4.72 7.46
C CYS A 503 24.37 -4.25 6.28
N TYR A 504 24.04 -2.96 6.21
CA TYR A 504 23.39 -2.37 5.03
C TYR A 504 24.30 -2.37 3.79
N PHE A 505 25.52 -1.84 3.90
CA PHE A 505 26.44 -1.71 2.76
C PHE A 505 26.98 -3.06 2.27
N GLU A 506 26.99 -4.07 3.13
CA GLU A 506 27.52 -5.38 2.79
C GLU A 506 26.40 -6.37 2.41
N HIS A 507 25.40 -6.54 3.27
CA HIS A 507 24.32 -7.51 3.02
C HIS A 507 23.15 -6.85 2.30
N ALA A 508 22.57 -5.77 2.85
CA ALA A 508 21.26 -5.30 2.40
C ALA A 508 21.21 -4.91 0.91
N ASN A 509 22.24 -4.23 0.41
CA ASN A 509 22.14 -3.49 -0.83
C ASN A 509 23.28 -3.78 -1.84
N VAL A 510 23.38 -5.01 -2.33
CA VAL A 510 24.45 -5.43 -3.26
C VAL A 510 24.35 -4.86 -4.70
N THR A 511 23.20 -4.37 -5.15
CA THR A 511 23.01 -3.89 -6.54
C THR A 511 22.43 -2.48 -6.69
N TYR A 512 22.07 -1.77 -5.61
CA TYR A 512 21.58 -0.39 -5.68
C TYR A 512 22.60 0.53 -4.97
N ARG A 513 23.84 0.60 -5.48
CA ARG A 513 24.98 1.33 -4.87
C ARG A 513 24.88 2.86 -5.03
N TYR A 514 23.75 3.45 -4.62
CA TYR A 514 23.46 4.87 -4.77
C TYR A 514 23.75 5.73 -3.53
N VAL A 515 24.17 5.12 -2.42
CA VAL A 515 24.42 5.81 -1.14
C VAL A 515 25.93 5.86 -0.86
N PRO A 516 26.51 7.00 -0.45
CA PRO A 516 27.95 7.10 -0.15
C PRO A 516 28.32 6.49 1.20
N ARG A 517 29.03 5.36 1.20
CA ARG A 517 29.51 4.67 2.43
C ARG A 517 30.42 5.55 3.27
N ALA A 518 31.46 6.12 2.67
CA ALA A 518 32.44 6.95 3.38
C ALA A 518 31.79 8.18 4.05
N GLU A 519 30.84 8.83 3.36
CA GLU A 519 30.13 9.99 3.90
C GLU A 519 29.21 9.60 5.07
N LEU A 520 28.44 8.50 4.97
CA LEU A 520 27.60 8.05 6.07
C LEU A 520 28.40 7.52 7.27
N CYS A 521 29.56 6.90 7.06
CA CYS A 521 30.44 6.51 8.17
C CYS A 521 31.00 7.74 8.92
N GLU A 522 31.31 8.83 8.22
CA GLU A 522 31.74 10.08 8.86
C GLU A 522 30.58 10.80 9.55
N VAL A 523 29.39 10.84 8.95
CA VAL A 523 28.15 11.35 9.58
C VAL A 523 27.82 10.57 10.85
N LEU A 524 27.93 9.23 10.84
CA LEU A 524 27.80 8.38 12.03
C LEU A 524 28.83 8.75 13.11
N LYS A 525 30.11 8.83 12.73
CA LYS A 525 31.22 9.14 13.63
C LYS A 525 31.04 10.51 14.31
N LEU A 526 30.61 11.53 13.56
CA LEU A 526 30.37 12.89 14.04
C LEU A 526 29.09 12.99 14.90
N ALA A 527 28.03 12.26 14.56
CA ALA A 527 26.82 12.19 15.40
C ALA A 527 27.11 11.59 16.80
N TYR A 528 28.03 10.62 16.91
CA TYR A 528 28.54 10.12 18.21
C TYR A 528 29.65 10.99 18.84
N ALA A 529 30.09 12.05 18.17
CA ALA A 529 30.95 13.08 18.74
C ALA A 529 30.15 14.33 19.17
N GLU A 530 28.81 14.25 19.11
CA GLU A 530 27.87 15.33 19.42
C GLU A 530 28.10 16.60 18.58
N ASP A 531 28.52 16.43 17.31
CA ASP A 531 28.71 17.54 16.37
C ASP A 531 27.37 18.18 15.98
N ASP A 532 27.15 19.42 16.44
CA ASP A 532 25.95 20.21 16.19
C ASP A 532 25.59 20.33 14.70
N ALA A 533 26.58 20.53 13.82
CA ALA A 533 26.35 20.77 12.40
C ALA A 533 25.88 19.50 11.67
N VAL A 534 26.33 18.32 12.11
CA VAL A 534 25.83 17.03 11.62
C VAL A 534 24.48 16.67 12.26
N LEU A 535 24.29 16.90 13.56
CA LEU A 535 23.02 16.61 14.24
C LEU A 535 21.86 17.48 13.71
N GLN A 536 22.15 18.70 13.25
CA GLN A 536 21.20 19.61 12.60
C GLN A 536 21.00 19.34 11.09
N ASP A 537 21.85 18.53 10.44
CA ASP A 537 21.66 18.14 9.03
C ASP A 537 20.58 17.07 8.91
N ASP A 538 19.33 17.52 8.76
CA ASP A 538 18.17 16.64 8.67
C ASP A 538 18.23 15.65 7.49
N ILE A 539 18.91 15.98 6.38
CA ILE A 539 18.98 15.09 5.20
C ILE A 539 19.99 13.96 5.44
N ARG A 540 21.23 14.29 5.83
CA ARG A 540 22.27 13.27 6.10
C ARG A 540 21.90 12.41 7.30
N MET A 541 21.27 12.98 8.33
CA MET A 541 20.73 12.21 9.45
C MET A 541 19.54 11.33 9.05
N ALA A 542 18.63 11.77 8.18
CA ALA A 542 17.57 10.90 7.65
C ALA A 542 18.14 9.71 6.84
N MET A 543 19.14 9.96 5.98
CA MET A 543 19.85 8.89 5.25
C MET A 543 20.51 7.89 6.22
N LEU A 544 21.19 8.37 7.26
CA LEU A 544 21.81 7.52 8.27
C LEU A 544 20.78 6.67 9.02
N LEU A 545 19.67 7.28 9.47
CA LEU A 545 18.57 6.60 10.16
C LEU A 545 17.97 5.49 9.29
N LEU A 546 17.68 5.76 8.01
CA LEU A 546 17.13 4.75 7.09
C LEU A 546 18.11 3.62 6.80
N VAL A 547 19.40 3.92 6.66
CA VAL A 547 20.47 2.92 6.52
C VAL A 547 20.56 2.03 7.77
N MET A 548 20.49 2.61 8.97
CA MET A 548 20.43 1.83 10.21
C MET A 548 19.13 1.01 10.32
N GLY A 549 17.99 1.53 9.87
CA GLY A 549 16.71 0.81 9.81
C GLY A 549 16.78 -0.42 8.90
N MET A 550 17.35 -0.27 7.69
CA MET A 550 17.61 -1.39 6.79
C MET A 550 18.62 -2.38 7.37
N GLY A 551 19.75 -1.89 7.88
CA GLY A 551 20.78 -2.70 8.51
C GLY A 551 20.29 -3.48 9.74
N CYS A 552 19.33 -2.92 10.47
CA CYS A 552 18.65 -3.56 11.60
C CYS A 552 17.85 -4.80 11.14
N ILE A 553 17.02 -4.69 10.10
CA ILE A 553 16.29 -5.85 9.53
C ILE A 553 17.29 -6.89 9.00
N TRP A 554 18.32 -6.45 8.27
CA TRP A 554 19.31 -7.35 7.67
C TRP A 554 20.22 -8.04 8.70
N THR A 555 20.49 -7.40 9.84
CA THR A 555 21.23 -8.03 10.95
C THR A 555 20.45 -9.22 11.52
N ALA A 556 19.13 -9.11 11.67
CA ALA A 556 18.28 -10.21 12.11
C ALA A 556 18.30 -11.36 11.09
N SER A 557 18.14 -11.01 9.81
CA SER A 557 18.18 -11.94 8.68
C SER A 557 19.50 -12.74 8.62
N TRP A 558 20.63 -12.05 8.69
CA TRP A 558 21.97 -12.65 8.64
C TRP A 558 22.30 -13.50 9.88
N LYS A 559 21.79 -13.12 11.06
CA LYS A 559 21.95 -13.87 12.31
C LYS A 559 20.88 -14.96 12.51
N ASN A 560 20.04 -15.24 11.51
CA ASN A 560 18.96 -16.23 11.57
C ASN A 560 17.98 -16.00 12.74
N GLN A 561 17.62 -14.74 12.99
CA GLN A 561 16.76 -14.30 14.10
C GLN A 561 15.34 -13.95 13.62
N PRO A 562 14.31 -14.09 14.48
CA PRO A 562 12.92 -13.79 14.11
C PRO A 562 12.74 -12.32 13.74
N LEU A 563 12.28 -12.05 12.51
CA LEU A 563 12.20 -10.70 11.95
C LEU A 563 11.25 -9.73 12.69
N PRO A 564 10.05 -10.11 13.20
CA PRO A 564 9.06 -9.14 13.71
C PRO A 564 9.59 -8.08 14.71
N PRO A 565 10.29 -8.41 15.81
CA PRO A 565 10.82 -7.38 16.72
C PRO A 565 11.85 -6.44 16.06
N TRP A 566 12.60 -6.95 15.08
CA TRP A 566 13.56 -6.15 14.31
C TRP A 566 12.87 -5.26 13.27
N ARG A 567 11.72 -5.68 12.72
CA ARG A 567 10.84 -4.81 11.93
C ARG A 567 10.29 -3.66 12.78
N THR A 568 9.80 -3.93 13.98
CA THR A 568 9.35 -2.88 14.92
C THR A 568 10.47 -1.92 15.29
N LYS A 569 11.71 -2.40 15.49
CA LYS A 569 12.88 -1.53 15.70
C LYS A 569 13.21 -0.69 14.46
N ALA A 570 13.19 -1.29 13.28
CA ALA A 570 13.39 -0.59 12.01
C ALA A 570 12.33 0.48 11.71
N GLN A 571 11.08 0.26 12.14
CA GLN A 571 10.00 1.24 11.98
C GLN A 571 10.21 2.50 12.85
N LYS A 572 10.89 2.39 14.00
CA LYS A 572 11.31 3.59 14.78
C LYS A 572 12.35 4.43 14.03
N PHE A 573 13.30 3.78 13.35
CA PHE A 573 14.25 4.47 12.47
C PHE A 573 13.54 5.14 11.27
N LEU A 574 12.53 4.49 10.68
CA LEU A 574 11.69 5.06 9.64
C LEU A 574 10.97 6.33 10.14
N GLN A 575 10.20 6.25 11.23
CA GLN A 575 9.48 7.40 11.80
C GLN A 575 10.43 8.57 12.13
N ALA A 576 11.58 8.29 12.74
CA ALA A 576 12.58 9.31 13.04
C ALA A 576 13.19 9.96 11.78
N SER A 577 13.29 9.22 10.67
CA SER A 577 13.74 9.77 9.39
C SER A 577 12.67 10.60 8.68
N GLU A 578 11.39 10.24 8.80
CA GLU A 578 10.27 10.97 8.20
C GLU A 578 10.16 12.38 8.78
N ILE A 579 10.23 12.52 10.11
CA ILE A 579 10.24 13.81 10.82
C ILE A 579 11.38 14.74 10.34
N ARG A 580 12.52 14.17 9.94
CA ARG A 580 13.64 14.93 9.37
C ARG A 580 13.43 15.25 7.88
N LEU A 581 12.91 14.30 7.11
CA LEU A 581 12.62 14.50 5.67
C LEU A 581 11.53 15.54 5.41
N ASP A 582 10.54 15.68 6.29
CA ASP A 582 9.48 16.69 6.14
C ASP A 582 10.02 18.12 6.29
N LYS A 583 11.04 18.34 7.12
CA LYS A 583 11.76 19.62 7.16
C LYS A 583 12.58 19.86 5.89
N GLY A 584 13.23 18.81 5.36
CA GLY A 584 14.04 18.88 4.13
C GLY A 584 13.22 19.10 2.85
N GLN A 585 11.94 18.76 2.84
CA GLN A 585 11.04 18.89 1.68
C GLN A 585 10.74 20.33 1.26
N GLY A 586 11.07 21.34 2.06
CA GLY A 586 10.96 22.75 1.69
C GLY A 586 12.07 23.26 0.75
N ILE A 587 13.12 22.48 0.49
CA ILE A 587 14.30 22.91 -0.27
C ILE A 587 14.10 22.67 -1.76
N PHE A 588 14.05 23.75 -2.55
CA PHE A 588 13.88 23.70 -4.00
C PHE A 588 14.97 24.50 -4.76
N PRO A 589 15.61 23.91 -5.79
CA PRO A 589 15.49 22.52 -6.25
C PRO A 589 16.00 21.52 -5.20
N PRO A 590 15.42 20.30 -5.14
CA PRO A 590 15.77 19.33 -4.11
C PRO A 590 17.20 18.79 -4.30
N PRO A 591 18.07 18.79 -3.26
CA PRO A 591 19.41 18.23 -3.38
C PRO A 591 19.35 16.70 -3.52
N LEU A 592 20.37 16.10 -4.16
CA LEU A 592 20.42 14.66 -4.44
C LEU A 592 20.20 13.78 -3.18
N GLY A 593 20.66 14.24 -2.01
CA GLY A 593 20.43 13.58 -0.72
C GLY A 593 18.96 13.36 -0.37
N VAL A 594 18.05 14.27 -0.76
CA VAL A 594 16.59 14.07 -0.55
C VAL A 594 16.07 12.92 -1.41
N LEU A 595 16.54 12.80 -2.65
CA LEU A 595 16.16 11.70 -3.55
C LEU A 595 16.74 10.37 -3.02
N GLN A 596 18.00 10.36 -2.58
CA GLN A 596 18.65 9.20 -1.97
C GLN A 596 17.92 8.76 -0.69
N ALA A 597 17.49 9.69 0.16
CA ALA A 597 16.73 9.40 1.38
C ALA A 597 15.31 8.91 1.10
N GLN A 598 14.57 9.51 0.16
CA GLN A 598 13.24 9.03 -0.22
C GLN A 598 13.32 7.65 -0.92
N LEU A 599 14.40 7.37 -1.67
CA LEU A 599 14.65 6.05 -2.25
C LEU A 599 15.03 5.00 -1.18
N LEU A 600 15.78 5.39 -0.15
CA LEU A 600 16.05 4.58 1.04
C LEU A 600 14.75 4.27 1.81
N LYS A 601 13.85 5.25 1.98
CA LYS A 601 12.50 5.03 2.56
C LYS A 601 11.72 4.02 1.73
N CYS A 602 11.65 4.18 0.41
CA CYS A 602 11.01 3.22 -0.50
C CYS A 602 11.58 1.80 -0.33
N GLN A 603 12.90 1.65 -0.21
CA GLN A 603 13.53 0.34 0.04
C GLN A 603 13.19 -0.25 1.42
N LEU A 604 13.06 0.58 2.48
CA LEU A 604 12.67 0.14 3.82
C LEU A 604 11.18 -0.24 3.91
N GLU A 605 10.31 0.47 3.18
CA GLU A 605 8.90 0.10 2.99
C GLU A 605 8.78 -1.25 2.25
N LEU A 606 9.56 -1.46 1.17
CA LEU A 606 9.62 -2.72 0.43
C LEU A 606 10.16 -3.88 1.27
N ALA A 607 11.24 -3.67 2.01
CA ALA A 607 11.76 -4.65 2.96
C ALA A 607 10.72 -5.04 4.02
N SER A 608 9.81 -4.11 4.34
CA SER A 608 8.69 -4.27 5.28
C SER A 608 7.36 -4.68 4.62
N SER A 609 7.40 -5.20 3.38
CA SER A 609 6.23 -5.65 2.61
C SER A 609 5.16 -4.57 2.30
N ARG A 610 5.44 -3.28 2.55
CA ARG A 610 4.49 -2.17 2.32
C ARG A 610 4.50 -1.70 0.86
N TYR A 611 4.34 -2.62 -0.09
CA TYR A 611 4.46 -2.38 -1.54
C TYR A 611 3.64 -1.19 -2.07
N ASN A 612 2.42 -0.97 -1.56
CA ASN A 612 1.60 0.18 -1.95
C ASN A 612 2.20 1.52 -1.48
N SER A 613 2.74 1.56 -0.27
CA SER A 613 3.41 2.73 0.31
C SER A 613 4.67 3.06 -0.51
N ALA A 614 5.49 2.03 -0.75
CA ALA A 614 6.70 2.13 -1.55
C ALA A 614 6.45 2.63 -2.99
N TRP A 615 5.33 2.25 -3.62
CA TRP A 615 4.98 2.75 -4.96
C TRP A 615 4.63 4.25 -4.96
N VAL A 616 3.98 4.75 -3.91
CA VAL A 616 3.74 6.20 -3.73
C VAL A 616 5.06 6.93 -3.45
N THR A 617 5.90 6.41 -2.56
CA THR A 617 7.22 6.98 -2.26
C THR A 617 8.13 6.99 -3.48
N LEU A 618 8.15 5.94 -4.31
CA LEU A 618 8.90 5.92 -5.56
C LEU A 618 8.35 6.96 -6.56
N GLY A 619 7.02 7.12 -6.65
CA GLY A 619 6.40 8.18 -7.42
C GLY A 619 6.90 9.57 -7.02
N LEU A 620 7.06 9.83 -5.72
CA LEU A 620 7.68 11.05 -5.21
C LEU A 620 9.17 11.16 -5.60
N VAL A 621 9.97 10.11 -5.47
CA VAL A 621 11.39 10.09 -5.94
C VAL A 621 11.49 10.45 -7.42
N VAL A 622 10.63 9.88 -8.27
CA VAL A 622 10.62 10.16 -9.72
C VAL A 622 10.27 11.63 -10.00
N ARG A 623 9.30 12.22 -9.27
CA ARG A 623 8.97 13.64 -9.44
C ARG A 623 10.08 14.57 -8.95
N LEU A 624 10.66 14.33 -7.77
CA LEU A 624 11.79 15.11 -7.26
C LEU A 624 13.03 14.96 -8.17
N GLY A 625 13.24 13.77 -8.74
CA GLY A 625 14.25 13.50 -9.76
C GLY A 625 14.06 14.30 -11.05
N GLN A 626 12.82 14.37 -11.56
CA GLN A 626 12.49 15.18 -12.74
C GLN A 626 12.74 16.68 -12.51
N MET A 627 12.62 17.18 -11.28
CA MET A 627 12.93 18.58 -10.94
C MET A 627 14.41 18.95 -11.01
N ILE A 628 15.33 17.97 -11.05
CA ILE A 628 16.78 18.18 -11.18
C ILE A 628 17.37 17.48 -12.43
N ASP A 629 16.52 17.13 -13.40
CA ASP A 629 16.87 16.35 -14.58
C ASP A 629 17.73 15.11 -14.24
N PHE A 630 17.33 14.34 -13.23
CA PHE A 630 18.10 13.17 -12.77
C PHE A 630 18.25 12.07 -13.84
N GLN A 631 17.37 12.06 -14.84
CA GLN A 631 17.34 11.17 -16.00
C GLN A 631 18.25 11.63 -17.17
N ARG A 632 18.92 12.77 -17.05
CA ARG A 632 19.90 13.30 -18.03
C ARG A 632 21.33 13.20 -17.51
N GLU A 633 22.28 13.08 -18.43
CA GLU A 633 23.72 13.19 -18.10
C GLU A 633 24.01 14.50 -17.33
N PRO A 634 24.83 14.45 -16.26
CA PRO A 634 25.29 15.65 -15.58
C PRO A 634 26.22 16.47 -16.49
N ALA A 635 26.05 17.79 -16.48
CA ALA A 635 26.90 18.71 -17.26
C ALA A 635 28.37 18.75 -16.79
N SER A 636 28.63 18.30 -15.55
CA SER A 636 29.98 18.07 -15.03
C SER A 636 30.47 16.67 -15.42
N GLY A 637 31.68 16.59 -15.99
CA GLY A 637 32.35 15.33 -16.33
C GLY A 637 32.67 14.44 -15.10
N ASP A 638 33.30 13.29 -15.33
CA ASP A 638 33.36 12.21 -14.31
C ASP A 638 33.84 12.67 -12.92
N ASN A 639 32.93 12.56 -11.94
CA ASN A 639 33.12 13.00 -10.57
C ASN A 639 32.17 12.23 -9.62
N VAL A 640 32.41 12.29 -8.32
CA VAL A 640 31.66 11.53 -7.30
C VAL A 640 30.15 11.85 -7.29
N GLN A 641 29.76 13.12 -7.46
CA GLN A 641 28.34 13.51 -7.51
C GLN A 641 27.68 13.05 -8.83
N ALA A 642 28.40 13.12 -9.95
CA ALA A 642 27.95 12.54 -11.22
C ALA A 642 27.76 11.01 -11.12
N HIS A 643 28.68 10.30 -10.46
CA HIS A 643 28.57 8.86 -10.19
C HIS A 643 27.31 8.55 -9.36
N TYR A 644 27.12 9.18 -8.19
CA TYR A 644 25.94 8.92 -7.37
C TYR A 644 24.63 9.38 -8.01
N LYS A 645 24.63 10.40 -8.87
CA LYS A 645 23.48 10.76 -9.72
C LYS A 645 23.07 9.58 -10.63
N ARG A 646 24.03 8.99 -11.37
CA ARG A 646 23.79 7.80 -12.21
C ARG A 646 23.27 6.63 -11.36
N CYS A 647 23.92 6.32 -10.24
CA CYS A 647 23.52 5.21 -9.38
C CYS A 647 22.12 5.41 -8.77
N THR A 648 21.75 6.63 -8.35
CA THR A 648 20.41 6.96 -7.82
C THR A 648 19.34 6.83 -8.90
N PHE A 649 19.62 7.29 -10.12
CA PHE A 649 18.70 7.15 -11.23
C PHE A 649 18.47 5.66 -11.56
N TRP A 650 19.54 4.89 -11.80
CA TRP A 650 19.41 3.47 -12.17
C TRP A 650 18.86 2.59 -11.05
N ALA A 651 19.09 2.95 -9.79
CA ALA A 651 18.39 2.34 -8.66
C ALA A 651 16.89 2.62 -8.70
N THR A 652 16.48 3.88 -8.91
CA THR A 652 15.06 4.26 -9.05
C THR A 652 14.41 3.54 -10.24
N PHE A 653 15.11 3.49 -11.38
CA PHE A 653 14.72 2.76 -12.58
C PHE A 653 14.45 1.28 -12.28
N MET A 654 15.38 0.57 -11.63
CA MET A 654 15.20 -0.84 -11.28
C MET A 654 13.96 -1.07 -10.41
N ILE A 655 13.77 -0.27 -9.34
CA ILE A 655 12.63 -0.43 -8.43
C ILE A 655 11.29 -0.18 -9.15
N ASP A 656 11.23 0.78 -10.09
CA ASP A 656 10.05 1.10 -10.91
C ASP A 656 9.56 -0.13 -11.72
N ARG A 657 10.47 -0.84 -12.41
CA ARG A 657 10.09 -2.05 -13.19
C ARG A 657 9.62 -3.20 -12.29
N TYR A 658 10.26 -3.42 -11.16
CA TYR A 658 9.88 -4.49 -10.23
C TYR A 658 8.56 -4.21 -9.50
N LEU A 659 8.27 -2.94 -9.16
CA LEU A 659 6.97 -2.56 -8.60
C LEU A 659 5.87 -2.62 -9.65
N ALA A 660 6.13 -2.20 -10.90
CA ALA A 660 5.20 -2.35 -12.02
C ALA A 660 4.86 -3.83 -12.28
N ALA A 661 5.86 -4.72 -12.30
CA ALA A 661 5.64 -6.17 -12.43
C ALA A 661 4.85 -6.76 -11.25
N SER A 662 5.24 -6.43 -10.01
CA SER A 662 4.61 -6.99 -8.80
C SER A 662 3.16 -6.56 -8.61
N LEU A 663 2.87 -5.27 -8.83
CA LEU A 663 1.54 -4.67 -8.63
C LEU A 663 0.66 -4.68 -9.88
N GLY A 664 1.21 -4.97 -11.06
CA GLY A 664 0.50 -4.84 -12.34
C GLY A 664 0.20 -3.38 -12.72
N ARG A 665 0.95 -2.41 -12.19
CA ARG A 665 0.76 -0.97 -12.43
C ARG A 665 1.66 -0.47 -13.57
N PRO A 666 1.32 0.67 -14.22
CA PRO A 666 2.22 1.34 -15.14
C PRO A 666 3.56 1.74 -14.47
N MET A 667 4.63 1.71 -15.25
CA MET A 667 5.94 2.26 -14.88
C MET A 667 5.90 3.79 -14.88
N ALA A 668 6.63 4.43 -13.96
CA ALA A 668 6.71 5.88 -13.82
C ALA A 668 7.81 6.53 -14.68
N ILE A 669 8.83 5.78 -15.09
CA ILE A 669 9.93 6.25 -15.94
C ILE A 669 9.82 5.62 -17.33
N HIS A 670 9.65 6.43 -18.38
CA HIS A 670 9.72 5.96 -19.77
C HIS A 670 11.14 6.07 -20.35
N GLU A 671 11.53 5.08 -21.15
CA GLU A 671 12.90 5.00 -21.71
C GLU A 671 13.17 6.05 -22.80
N SER A 672 12.12 6.65 -23.39
CA SER A 672 12.21 7.83 -24.26
C SER A 672 12.82 9.05 -23.57
N ASP A 673 12.76 9.11 -22.24
CA ASP A 673 13.06 10.30 -21.45
C ASP A 673 14.48 10.22 -20.84
N ILE A 674 15.17 9.09 -21.06
CA ILE A 674 16.46 8.76 -20.46
C ILE A 674 17.59 9.13 -21.42
N THR A 675 18.50 9.98 -20.98
CA THR A 675 19.78 10.22 -21.68
C THR A 675 21.00 9.95 -20.80
N ILE A 676 20.79 9.61 -19.52
CA ILE A 676 21.84 9.28 -18.56
C ILE A 676 22.39 7.86 -18.78
N SER A 677 23.71 7.70 -18.81
CA SER A 677 24.35 6.41 -19.06
C SER A 677 24.25 5.48 -17.85
N PHE A 678 24.43 4.17 -18.07
CA PHE A 678 24.74 3.23 -16.99
C PHE A 678 25.99 3.69 -16.18
N PRO A 679 26.12 3.31 -14.90
CA PRO A 679 27.34 3.55 -14.13
C PRO A 679 28.55 2.86 -14.77
N SER A 680 29.46 3.64 -15.35
CA SER A 680 30.72 3.15 -15.93
C SER A 680 31.76 2.84 -14.84
N LYS A 681 32.85 2.12 -15.20
CA LYS A 681 34.05 2.04 -14.34
C LYS A 681 34.53 3.48 -14.07
N PRO A 682 34.54 3.96 -12.81
CA PRO A 682 34.92 5.33 -12.47
C PRO A 682 36.39 5.59 -12.82
N GLY A 683 36.72 6.82 -13.24
CA GLY A 683 38.11 7.23 -13.46
C GLY A 683 38.93 7.18 -12.16
N PRO A 684 40.28 7.12 -12.21
CA PRO A 684 41.11 6.84 -11.04
C PRO A 684 40.83 7.75 -9.83
N ASN A 685 40.64 9.04 -10.06
CA ASN A 685 40.36 10.05 -9.03
C ASN A 685 38.97 9.89 -8.36
N VAL A 686 38.04 9.19 -9.01
CA VAL A 686 36.71 8.87 -8.49
C VAL A 686 36.75 7.49 -7.83
N ALA A 687 37.37 6.49 -8.48
CA ALA A 687 37.58 5.15 -7.93
C ALA A 687 38.28 5.19 -6.56
N ALA A 688 39.33 6.01 -6.41
CA ALA A 688 40.05 6.18 -5.14
C ALA A 688 39.18 6.78 -4.01
N LYS A 689 38.12 7.53 -4.34
CA LYS A 689 37.17 8.11 -3.36
C LYS A 689 35.99 7.20 -3.04
N LEU A 690 35.65 6.28 -3.95
CA LEU A 690 34.63 5.26 -3.74
C LEU A 690 35.18 4.04 -3.01
N GLY A 691 36.46 3.72 -3.23
CA GLY A 691 37.11 2.50 -2.73
C GLY A 691 37.06 1.35 -3.75
N SER A 692 37.98 0.40 -3.57
CA SER A 692 38.17 -0.74 -4.50
C SER A 692 36.91 -1.60 -4.63
N ASN A 693 36.25 -1.92 -3.51
CA ASN A 693 35.06 -2.77 -3.51
C ASN A 693 33.84 -2.09 -4.16
N GLU A 694 33.56 -0.83 -3.85
CA GLU A 694 32.46 -0.07 -4.51
C GLU A 694 32.68 0.07 -6.02
N THR A 695 33.94 0.19 -6.45
CA THR A 695 34.33 0.22 -7.86
C THR A 695 34.11 -1.13 -8.54
N LYS A 696 34.56 -2.23 -7.91
CA LYS A 696 34.39 -3.61 -8.44
C LYS A 696 32.91 -4.03 -8.50
N LEU A 697 32.07 -3.57 -7.56
CA LEU A 697 30.63 -3.88 -7.52
C LEU A 697 29.81 -3.29 -8.67
N GLN A 698 30.30 -2.29 -9.42
CA GLN A 698 29.49 -1.64 -10.47
C GLN A 698 29.09 -2.59 -11.61
N ALA A 699 29.88 -3.64 -11.89
CA ALA A 699 29.57 -4.61 -12.94
C ALA A 699 28.20 -5.28 -12.73
N GLY A 700 27.90 -5.74 -11.50
CA GLY A 700 26.61 -6.34 -11.18
C GLY A 700 25.47 -5.33 -11.04
N VAL A 701 25.75 -4.05 -10.75
CA VAL A 701 24.76 -2.96 -10.82
C VAL A 701 24.28 -2.81 -12.27
N VAL A 702 25.21 -2.74 -13.22
CA VAL A 702 24.90 -2.62 -14.66
C VAL A 702 24.21 -3.88 -15.19
N ALA A 703 24.69 -5.08 -14.83
CA ALA A 703 24.06 -6.34 -15.20
C ALA A 703 22.59 -6.41 -14.75
N HIS A 704 22.31 -6.01 -13.51
CA HIS A 704 20.96 -5.99 -12.95
C HIS A 704 20.07 -4.90 -13.58
N ALA A 705 20.61 -3.70 -13.82
CA ALA A 705 19.87 -2.61 -14.46
C ALA A 705 19.45 -2.95 -15.90
N ARG A 706 20.29 -3.67 -16.64
CA ARG A 706 19.97 -4.18 -17.98
C ARG A 706 18.87 -5.25 -17.95
N LEU A 707 18.87 -6.17 -16.99
CA LEU A 707 17.74 -7.10 -16.79
C LEU A 707 16.44 -6.35 -16.46
N ALA A 708 16.50 -5.31 -15.62
CA ALA A 708 15.34 -4.48 -15.32
C ALA A 708 14.81 -3.73 -16.56
N GLN A 709 15.68 -3.34 -17.49
CA GLN A 709 15.27 -2.77 -18.79
C GLN A 709 14.50 -3.80 -19.63
N ILE A 710 15.01 -5.03 -19.75
CA ILE A 710 14.31 -6.13 -20.44
C ILE A 710 12.98 -6.45 -19.73
N ILE A 711 12.89 -6.37 -18.40
CA ILE A 711 11.62 -6.49 -17.66
C ILE A 711 10.65 -5.35 -18.03
N GLY A 712 11.13 -4.12 -18.22
CA GLY A 712 10.34 -3.01 -18.76
C GLY A 712 9.81 -3.29 -20.17
N HIS A 713 10.63 -3.87 -21.03
CA HIS A 713 10.21 -4.35 -22.36
C HIS A 713 9.19 -5.50 -22.28
N ILE A 714 9.36 -6.46 -21.37
CA ILE A 714 8.40 -7.55 -21.15
C ILE A 714 7.03 -7.00 -20.75
N ILE A 715 6.98 -6.13 -19.73
CA ILE A 715 5.74 -5.47 -19.26
C ILE A 715 5.09 -4.70 -20.41
N THR A 716 5.86 -3.88 -21.13
CA THR A 716 5.31 -2.98 -22.15
C THR A 716 5.01 -3.64 -23.50
N ARG A 717 5.56 -4.81 -23.82
CA ARG A 717 5.33 -5.48 -25.11
C ARG A 717 4.41 -6.71 -24.99
N LEU A 718 4.49 -7.50 -23.90
CA LEU A 718 3.64 -8.68 -23.69
C LEU A 718 2.41 -8.43 -22.82
N TYR A 719 2.44 -7.45 -21.90
CA TYR A 719 1.40 -7.26 -20.87
C TYR A 719 0.59 -5.95 -21.03
N ARG A 720 0.55 -5.37 -22.24
CA ARG A 720 -0.44 -4.33 -22.58
C ARG A 720 -1.83 -4.96 -22.69
N GLY A 721 -2.85 -4.35 -22.07
CA GLY A 721 -4.24 -4.82 -22.08
C GLY A 721 -4.99 -4.76 -23.42
N VAL A 722 -4.28 -4.73 -24.55
CA VAL A 722 -4.85 -4.82 -25.90
C VAL A 722 -4.75 -6.27 -26.37
N LYS A 723 -5.85 -6.87 -26.83
CA LYS A 723 -5.85 -8.23 -27.36
C LYS A 723 -5.13 -8.28 -28.72
N HIS A 724 -3.84 -8.59 -28.70
CA HIS A 724 -3.05 -8.87 -29.90
C HIS A 724 -3.40 -10.26 -30.50
N PRO A 725 -3.32 -10.44 -31.82
CA PRO A 725 -3.35 -11.77 -32.45
C PRO A 725 -2.21 -12.65 -31.94
N SER A 726 -2.40 -13.97 -31.88
CA SER A 726 -1.40 -14.94 -31.38
C SER A 726 -0.03 -14.79 -32.05
N THR A 727 0.00 -14.68 -33.38
CA THR A 727 1.21 -14.47 -34.18
C THR A 727 1.97 -13.18 -33.83
N SER A 728 1.27 -12.14 -33.36
CA SER A 728 1.91 -10.92 -32.86
C SER A 728 2.56 -11.14 -31.50
N SER A 729 1.98 -11.99 -30.65
CA SER A 729 2.56 -12.34 -29.34
C SER A 729 3.81 -13.21 -29.50
N GLU A 730 3.80 -14.19 -30.40
CA GLU A 730 4.95 -15.08 -30.67
C GLU A 730 6.17 -14.31 -31.17
N LYS A 731 5.95 -13.35 -32.09
CA LYS A 731 7.03 -12.46 -32.58
C LYS A 731 7.64 -11.64 -31.44
N THR A 732 6.82 -11.06 -30.57
CA THR A 732 7.29 -10.29 -29.41
C THR A 732 8.05 -11.16 -28.41
N VAL A 733 7.63 -12.42 -28.19
CA VAL A 733 8.43 -13.37 -27.38
C VAL A 733 9.81 -13.60 -28.01
N SER A 734 9.92 -13.77 -29.33
CA SER A 734 11.23 -13.95 -29.99
C SER A 734 12.11 -12.70 -30.04
N GLU A 735 11.53 -11.50 -30.05
CA GLU A 735 12.28 -10.26 -29.83
C GLU A 735 12.90 -10.23 -28.42
N LEU A 736 12.15 -10.62 -27.40
CA LEU A 736 12.61 -10.65 -26.01
C LEU A 736 13.59 -11.81 -25.73
N GLU A 737 13.41 -12.98 -26.38
CA GLU A 737 14.39 -14.07 -26.41
C GLU A 737 15.74 -13.60 -26.98
N THR A 738 15.73 -12.66 -27.94
CA THR A 738 16.94 -12.09 -28.52
C THR A 738 17.61 -11.10 -27.57
N GLU A 739 16.85 -10.25 -26.88
CA GLU A 739 17.37 -9.34 -25.84
C GLU A 739 18.01 -10.11 -24.66
N ILE A 740 17.41 -11.22 -24.21
CA ILE A 740 17.98 -12.08 -23.17
C ILE A 740 19.30 -12.74 -23.64
N LYS A 741 19.39 -13.17 -24.90
CA LYS A 741 20.63 -13.72 -25.48
C LYS A 741 21.71 -12.65 -25.63
N GLN A 742 21.35 -11.43 -26.02
CA GLN A 742 22.26 -10.28 -26.06
C GLN A 742 22.76 -9.91 -24.66
N TRP A 743 21.90 -9.94 -23.64
CA TRP A 743 22.30 -9.71 -22.26
C TRP A 743 23.33 -10.74 -21.78
N LEU A 744 23.17 -12.03 -22.10
CA LEU A 744 24.16 -13.07 -21.81
C LEU A 744 25.49 -12.78 -22.52
N HIS A 745 25.47 -12.37 -23.79
CA HIS A 745 26.70 -12.07 -24.54
C HIS A 745 27.45 -10.84 -24.02
N GLU A 746 26.75 -9.80 -23.57
CA GLU A 746 27.37 -8.55 -23.10
C GLU A 746 27.68 -8.52 -21.59
N THR A 747 27.26 -9.53 -20.82
CA THR A 747 27.45 -9.59 -19.35
C THR A 747 28.49 -10.66 -19.01
N PRO A 748 29.43 -10.41 -18.08
CA PRO A 748 30.43 -11.42 -17.67
C PRO A 748 29.79 -12.73 -17.20
N GLU A 749 30.40 -13.86 -17.56
CA GLU A 749 29.90 -15.22 -17.25
C GLU A 749 29.65 -15.45 -15.75
N PHE A 750 30.38 -14.74 -14.89
CA PHE A 750 30.15 -14.73 -13.43
C PHE A 750 28.69 -14.46 -13.04
N PHE A 751 27.93 -13.69 -13.83
CA PHE A 751 26.52 -13.37 -13.57
C PHE A 751 25.52 -14.27 -14.30
N HIS A 752 25.97 -15.22 -15.12
CA HIS A 752 25.11 -16.12 -15.91
C HIS A 752 24.43 -17.18 -15.02
N PRO A 753 23.28 -17.75 -15.44
CA PRO A 753 22.67 -18.89 -14.76
C PRO A 753 23.57 -20.14 -14.85
N GLN A 754 23.76 -20.84 -13.73
CA GLN A 754 24.58 -22.06 -13.71
C GLN A 754 23.78 -23.31 -14.14
N PRO A 755 24.36 -24.23 -14.94
CA PRO A 755 23.70 -25.49 -15.32
C PRO A 755 23.41 -26.40 -14.12
N GLN A 756 22.18 -26.93 -14.03
CA GLN A 756 21.78 -27.83 -12.94
C GLN A 756 22.74 -29.01 -12.72
N LYS A 757 23.33 -29.56 -13.79
CA LYS A 757 24.22 -30.74 -13.71
C LYS A 757 25.59 -30.48 -13.07
N GLN A 758 26.03 -29.22 -12.91
CA GLN A 758 27.32 -28.91 -12.27
C GLN A 758 27.23 -28.75 -10.74
N ARG A 759 26.02 -28.70 -10.15
CA ARG A 759 25.84 -28.53 -8.69
C ARG A 759 26.37 -29.70 -7.83
N MET A 760 26.66 -30.87 -8.42
CA MET A 760 27.13 -32.05 -7.67
C MET A 760 28.65 -32.25 -7.64
N THR A 761 29.43 -31.35 -8.26
CA THR A 761 30.91 -31.45 -8.28
C THR A 761 31.55 -30.07 -8.13
N VAL A 762 31.59 -29.55 -6.90
CA VAL A 762 32.28 -28.29 -6.58
C VAL A 762 33.25 -28.45 -5.40
N GLU A 763 34.15 -29.43 -5.51
CA GLU A 763 35.48 -29.37 -4.87
C GLU A 763 36.45 -28.45 -5.65
N GLN A 764 35.91 -27.52 -6.45
CA GLN A 764 36.66 -26.66 -7.38
C GLN A 764 36.47 -25.16 -7.09
N THR A 765 36.66 -24.75 -5.83
CA THR A 765 36.94 -23.36 -5.48
C THR A 765 38.44 -23.17 -5.25
N PHE A 766 39.20 -23.08 -6.34
CA PHE A 766 40.64 -22.77 -6.33
C PHE A 766 40.94 -21.31 -5.90
N TYR A 767 39.90 -20.46 -5.84
CA TYR A 767 39.96 -19.07 -5.38
C TYR A 767 38.79 -18.78 -4.42
N ASP A 768 39.06 -18.07 -3.32
CA ASP A 768 37.99 -17.56 -2.45
C ASP A 768 37.44 -16.23 -3.00
N VAL A 769 36.29 -16.29 -3.68
CA VAL A 769 35.58 -15.11 -4.16
C VAL A 769 34.90 -14.40 -2.98
N PRO A 770 35.20 -13.12 -2.68
CA PRO A 770 34.59 -12.43 -1.55
C PRO A 770 33.07 -12.45 -1.61
N TRP A 771 32.45 -12.81 -0.48
CA TRP A 771 31.05 -13.21 -0.39
C TRP A 771 30.04 -12.19 -0.95
N ILE A 772 30.37 -10.88 -0.90
CA ILE A 772 29.52 -9.81 -1.44
C ILE A 772 29.32 -9.93 -2.96
N PHE A 773 30.34 -10.40 -3.69
CA PHE A 773 30.23 -10.69 -5.13
C PHE A 773 29.42 -11.96 -5.39
N ARG A 774 29.62 -13.04 -4.60
CA ARG A 774 28.78 -14.26 -4.68
C ARG A 774 27.29 -13.93 -4.46
N ARG A 775 27.00 -13.00 -3.56
CA ARG A 775 25.65 -12.48 -3.26
C ARG A 775 25.11 -11.60 -4.38
N GLN A 776 25.96 -10.78 -4.99
CA GLN A 776 25.59 -9.98 -6.17
C GLN A 776 25.24 -10.90 -7.37
N GLN A 777 26.04 -11.94 -7.61
CA GLN A 777 25.79 -13.02 -8.57
C GLN A 777 24.41 -13.66 -8.35
N LYS A 778 24.12 -14.20 -7.15
CA LYS A 778 22.79 -14.79 -6.86
C LYS A 778 21.64 -13.81 -7.08
N THR A 779 21.85 -12.51 -6.83
CA THR A 779 20.83 -11.47 -7.06
C THR A 779 20.54 -11.26 -8.55
N VAL A 780 21.58 -11.22 -9.39
CA VAL A 780 21.45 -11.05 -10.85
C VAL A 780 20.86 -12.31 -11.50
N GLN A 781 21.28 -13.51 -11.07
CA GLN A 781 20.72 -14.78 -11.52
C GLN A 781 19.22 -14.89 -11.19
N ALA A 782 18.81 -14.48 -9.98
CA ALA A 782 17.39 -14.45 -9.59
C ALA A 782 16.56 -13.52 -10.49
N ALA A 783 17.09 -12.34 -10.84
CA ALA A 783 16.47 -11.41 -11.78
C ALA A 783 16.35 -12.00 -13.21
N PHE A 784 17.36 -12.74 -13.67
CA PHE A 784 17.34 -13.43 -14.97
C PHE A 784 16.24 -14.51 -15.03
N HIS A 785 16.16 -15.36 -14.01
CA HIS A 785 15.10 -16.37 -13.92
C HIS A 785 13.70 -15.74 -13.82
N PHE A 786 13.55 -14.62 -13.11
CA PHE A 786 12.30 -13.86 -13.08
C PHE A 786 11.93 -13.27 -14.45
N ALA A 787 12.88 -12.70 -15.21
CA ALA A 787 12.63 -12.21 -16.55
C ALA A 787 12.13 -13.33 -17.49
N ASN A 788 12.77 -14.51 -17.47
CA ASN A 788 12.31 -15.68 -18.23
C ASN A 788 10.92 -16.16 -17.78
N MET A 789 10.65 -16.22 -16.47
CA MET A 789 9.31 -16.54 -15.96
C MET A 789 8.25 -15.55 -16.46
N LEU A 790 8.56 -14.25 -16.54
CA LEU A 790 7.65 -13.25 -17.11
C LEU A 790 7.45 -13.40 -18.63
N ILE A 791 8.48 -13.81 -19.39
CA ILE A 791 8.33 -14.08 -20.84
C ILE A 791 7.44 -15.31 -21.06
N TYR A 792 7.79 -16.45 -20.47
CA TYR A 792 7.25 -17.75 -20.91
C TYR A 792 5.98 -18.21 -20.20
N ARG A 793 5.62 -17.65 -19.02
CA ARG A 793 4.38 -18.03 -18.32
C ARG A 793 3.10 -17.72 -19.14
N GLY A 794 3.18 -16.81 -20.11
CA GLY A 794 2.11 -16.54 -21.05
C GLY A 794 1.79 -17.76 -21.93
N THR A 795 2.81 -18.48 -22.38
CA THR A 795 2.68 -19.74 -23.14
C THR A 795 2.08 -20.85 -22.28
N LEU A 796 2.59 -21.03 -21.04
CA LEU A 796 2.04 -21.99 -20.08
C LEU A 796 0.55 -21.71 -19.79
N LEU A 797 0.17 -20.44 -19.64
CA LEU A 797 -1.22 -20.04 -19.45
C LEU A 797 -2.07 -20.29 -20.71
N GLN A 798 -1.54 -20.06 -21.91
CA GLN A 798 -2.26 -20.40 -23.15
C GLN A 798 -2.48 -21.91 -23.25
N GLU A 799 -1.47 -22.75 -22.98
CA GLU A 799 -1.64 -24.21 -22.93
C GLU A 799 -2.66 -24.64 -21.87
N PHE A 800 -2.65 -24.01 -20.69
CA PHE A 800 -3.66 -24.23 -19.64
C PHE A 800 -5.09 -23.94 -20.13
N LEU A 801 -5.31 -22.77 -20.73
CA LEU A 801 -6.64 -22.29 -21.14
C LEU A 801 -7.24 -23.05 -22.34
N HIS A 802 -6.45 -23.87 -23.03
CA HIS A 802 -6.90 -24.69 -24.17
C HIS A 802 -6.90 -26.21 -23.87
N GLN A 803 -6.59 -26.65 -22.64
CA GLN A 803 -6.63 -28.08 -22.30
C GLN A 803 -8.07 -28.56 -22.06
N ALA A 804 -8.54 -29.52 -22.86
CA ALA A 804 -9.73 -30.28 -22.54
C ALA A 804 -9.45 -31.22 -21.34
N PRO A 805 -10.35 -31.34 -20.34
CA PRO A 805 -10.05 -31.96 -19.04
C PRO A 805 -9.79 -33.47 -19.06
N SER A 806 -9.86 -34.13 -20.22
CA SER A 806 -9.86 -35.59 -20.38
C SER A 806 -8.61 -36.19 -21.06
N THR A 807 -7.59 -35.40 -21.40
CA THR A 807 -6.34 -35.90 -22.01
C THR A 807 -5.10 -35.54 -21.16
N PRO A 808 -4.49 -36.52 -20.47
CA PRO A 808 -3.18 -36.35 -19.85
C PRO A 808 -2.08 -35.99 -20.86
N ARG A 809 -1.00 -35.37 -20.38
CA ARG A 809 0.25 -35.19 -21.12
C ARG A 809 1.44 -35.61 -20.23
N PRO A 810 2.41 -36.39 -20.75
CA PRO A 810 3.54 -36.91 -19.97
C PRO A 810 4.70 -35.91 -19.81
N GLY A 811 4.67 -34.76 -20.50
CA GLY A 811 5.69 -33.71 -20.48
C GLY A 811 5.28 -32.50 -21.33
N PRO A 812 6.03 -31.38 -21.26
CA PRO A 812 5.63 -30.10 -21.84
C PRO A 812 5.56 -30.10 -23.37
N SER A 813 4.59 -29.35 -23.91
CA SER A 813 4.30 -29.29 -25.35
C SER A 813 5.23 -28.38 -26.17
N SER A 814 6.05 -27.55 -25.50
CA SER A 814 6.92 -26.59 -26.16
C SER A 814 8.17 -26.27 -25.32
N GLU A 815 9.29 -26.01 -25.99
CA GLU A 815 10.56 -25.59 -25.37
C GLU A 815 10.39 -24.35 -24.49
N ARG A 816 9.49 -23.44 -24.86
CA ARG A 816 9.14 -22.25 -24.08
C ARG A 816 8.51 -22.61 -22.73
N VAL A 817 7.67 -23.63 -22.67
CA VAL A 817 7.07 -24.09 -21.41
C VAL A 817 8.08 -24.84 -20.55
N GLN A 818 8.98 -25.63 -21.15
CA GLN A 818 10.13 -26.18 -20.44
C GLN A 818 11.00 -25.06 -19.85
N ALA A 819 11.41 -24.05 -20.63
CA ALA A 819 12.20 -22.92 -20.15
C ALA A 819 11.51 -22.09 -19.04
N CYS A 820 10.17 -22.04 -19.03
CA CYS A 820 9.39 -21.45 -17.94
C CYS A 820 9.53 -22.26 -16.64
N VAL A 821 9.40 -23.58 -16.73
CA VAL A 821 9.50 -24.54 -15.61
C VAL A 821 10.93 -24.60 -15.08
N ASP A 822 11.92 -24.67 -15.96
CA ASP A 822 13.34 -24.64 -15.61
C ASP A 822 13.72 -23.36 -14.87
N SER A 823 13.20 -22.21 -15.31
CA SER A 823 13.43 -20.92 -14.64
C SER A 823 12.75 -20.86 -13.27
N ALA A 824 11.56 -21.43 -13.12
CA ALA A 824 10.86 -21.54 -11.83
C ALA A 824 11.59 -22.50 -10.86
N LEU A 825 12.04 -23.67 -11.35
CA LEU A 825 12.83 -24.62 -10.57
C LEU A 825 14.19 -24.03 -10.19
N ALA A 826 14.89 -23.36 -11.11
CA ALA A 826 16.15 -22.70 -10.82
C ALA A 826 15.99 -21.58 -9.78
N MET A 827 14.90 -20.81 -9.83
CA MET A 827 14.57 -19.81 -8.80
C MET A 827 14.27 -20.46 -7.44
N ILE A 828 13.59 -21.61 -7.40
CA ILE A 828 13.35 -22.36 -6.16
C ILE A 828 14.65 -22.97 -5.61
N ILE A 829 15.52 -23.54 -6.44
CA ILE A 829 16.79 -24.11 -5.97
C ILE A 829 17.72 -22.98 -5.48
N LEU A 830 17.77 -21.86 -6.19
CA LEU A 830 18.48 -20.65 -5.73
C LEU A 830 17.91 -20.13 -4.39
N ALA A 831 16.64 -20.41 -4.09
CA ALA A 831 15.99 -20.12 -2.81
C ALA A 831 16.25 -21.18 -1.72
N SER A 832 16.36 -22.47 -2.04
CA SER A 832 16.80 -23.51 -1.09
C SER A 832 18.27 -23.38 -0.74
N ASP A 833 19.10 -22.87 -1.66
CA ASP A 833 20.49 -22.44 -1.42
C ASP A 833 20.58 -21.16 -0.54
N PHE A 834 19.46 -20.69 0.04
CA PHE A 834 19.42 -19.74 1.16
C PHE A 834 18.95 -20.40 2.47
N GLY A 835 18.75 -21.73 2.52
CA GLY A 835 18.09 -22.41 3.64
C GLY A 835 18.76 -23.70 4.13
N VAL A 836 19.87 -24.12 3.53
CA VAL A 836 20.62 -25.35 3.85
C VAL A 836 22.13 -25.03 3.94
N ASP A 837 22.83 -25.79 4.78
CA ASP A 837 24.29 -25.81 5.04
C ASP A 837 25.00 -24.49 5.42
N GLU A 838 25.20 -24.32 6.73
CA GLU A 838 26.13 -23.42 7.49
C GLU A 838 26.18 -21.91 7.17
N CYS A 839 25.68 -21.50 6.02
CA CYS A 839 25.68 -20.13 5.53
C CYS A 839 24.41 -19.41 5.98
N LYS A 840 24.46 -18.81 7.18
CA LYS A 840 24.02 -17.44 7.58
C LYS A 840 22.96 -16.68 6.72
N TYR A 841 22.03 -17.35 6.07
CA TYR A 841 21.04 -16.78 5.18
C TYR A 841 19.64 -16.99 5.76
N ASN A 842 18.94 -15.91 6.10
CA ASN A 842 17.50 -15.97 6.29
C ASN A 842 16.83 -14.63 5.90
N ALA A 843 16.43 -14.52 4.63
CA ALA A 843 15.47 -13.54 4.09
C ALA A 843 15.89 -12.08 3.81
N THR A 844 14.96 -11.37 3.18
CA THR A 844 14.75 -9.89 3.11
C THR A 844 15.31 -9.04 1.96
N PHE A 845 15.75 -9.60 0.83
CA PHE A 845 15.65 -8.80 -0.41
C PHE A 845 14.22 -8.94 -0.95
N TRP A 846 13.54 -7.82 -1.11
CA TRP A 846 12.08 -7.78 -1.25
C TRP A 846 11.58 -8.45 -2.53
N THR A 847 12.32 -8.36 -3.64
CA THR A 847 11.95 -9.09 -4.86
C THR A 847 12.08 -10.61 -4.71
N THR A 848 12.92 -11.12 -3.80
CA THR A 848 13.16 -12.57 -3.67
C THR A 848 11.91 -13.33 -3.23
N SER A 849 11.14 -12.79 -2.26
CA SER A 849 9.82 -13.36 -1.91
C SER A 849 8.88 -13.35 -3.12
N HIS A 850 8.78 -12.22 -3.83
CA HIS A 850 7.94 -12.12 -5.01
C HIS A 850 8.34 -13.12 -6.12
N PHE A 851 9.65 -13.30 -6.39
CA PHE A 851 10.15 -14.24 -7.39
C PHE A 851 9.87 -15.69 -7.02
N ILE A 852 9.96 -16.05 -5.73
CA ILE A 852 9.60 -17.39 -5.24
C ILE A 852 8.09 -17.61 -5.34
N PHE A 853 7.27 -16.61 -5.01
CA PHE A 853 5.82 -16.65 -5.23
C PHE A 853 5.46 -16.84 -6.72
N CYS A 854 6.18 -16.19 -7.64
CA CYS A 854 6.05 -16.44 -9.08
C CYS A 854 6.35 -17.90 -9.45
N ALA A 855 7.48 -18.42 -8.96
CA ALA A 855 7.95 -19.76 -9.27
C ALA A 855 6.97 -20.84 -8.77
N ILE A 856 6.53 -20.74 -7.50
CA ILE A 856 5.52 -21.65 -6.93
C ILE A 856 4.22 -21.57 -7.74
N SER A 857 3.76 -20.37 -8.09
CA SER A 857 2.53 -20.18 -8.89
C SER A 857 2.62 -20.83 -10.27
N ILE A 858 3.78 -20.75 -10.93
CA ILE A 858 4.05 -21.38 -12.23
C ILE A 858 4.07 -22.90 -12.10
N LEU A 859 4.73 -23.44 -11.08
CA LEU A 859 4.84 -24.89 -10.90
C LEU A 859 3.52 -25.54 -10.45
N LEU A 860 2.69 -24.88 -9.63
CA LEU A 860 1.34 -25.36 -9.30
C LEU A 860 0.44 -25.47 -10.56
N VAL A 861 0.58 -24.54 -11.50
CA VAL A 861 -0.12 -24.59 -12.80
C VAL A 861 0.44 -25.72 -13.67
N TYR A 862 1.77 -25.88 -13.76
CA TYR A 862 2.41 -27.00 -14.45
C TYR A 862 1.95 -28.36 -13.90
N LEU A 863 1.95 -28.53 -12.57
CA LEU A 863 1.48 -29.74 -11.88
C LEU A 863 -0.01 -30.05 -12.09
N THR A 864 -0.80 -29.07 -12.53
CA THR A 864 -2.23 -29.24 -12.86
C THR A 864 -2.42 -29.73 -14.30
N LEU A 865 -1.61 -29.21 -15.24
CA LEU A 865 -1.55 -29.62 -16.65
C LEU A 865 -0.95 -31.02 -16.85
N TYR A 866 0.27 -31.21 -16.34
CA TYR A 866 1.15 -32.34 -16.64
C TYR A 866 1.07 -33.39 -15.54
N ARG A 867 -0.13 -33.99 -15.42
CA ARG A 867 -0.46 -34.93 -14.33
C ARG A 867 0.46 -36.14 -14.27
N GLU A 868 0.95 -36.58 -15.44
CA GLU A 868 1.81 -37.76 -15.64
C GLU A 868 3.28 -37.38 -15.89
N SER A 869 3.71 -36.17 -15.53
CA SER A 869 5.12 -35.74 -15.61
C SER A 869 6.01 -36.66 -14.77
N HIS A 870 7.08 -37.18 -15.36
CA HIS A 870 7.99 -38.11 -14.67
C HIS A 870 8.66 -37.47 -13.44
N ASP A 871 9.05 -36.19 -13.56
CA ASP A 871 9.65 -35.40 -12.48
C ASP A 871 8.65 -34.89 -11.42
N ARG A 872 7.36 -35.28 -11.50
CA ARG A 872 6.28 -34.72 -10.65
C ARG A 872 6.64 -34.71 -9.17
N ALA A 873 7.14 -35.82 -8.64
CA ALA A 873 7.47 -35.94 -7.21
C ALA A 873 8.60 -34.99 -6.78
N VAL A 874 9.56 -34.73 -7.68
CA VAL A 874 10.65 -33.76 -7.45
C VAL A 874 10.10 -32.34 -7.42
N ILE A 875 9.18 -32.01 -8.34
CA ILE A 875 8.53 -30.71 -8.42
C ILE A 875 7.58 -30.47 -7.23
N GLU A 876 6.79 -31.47 -6.82
CA GLU A 876 5.93 -31.39 -5.62
C GLU A 876 6.77 -31.17 -4.34
N SER A 877 7.91 -31.86 -4.20
CA SER A 877 8.86 -31.68 -3.08
C SER A 877 9.50 -30.28 -3.09
N ALA A 878 9.98 -29.82 -4.25
CA ALA A 878 10.57 -28.49 -4.41
C ALA A 878 9.56 -27.37 -4.10
N VAL A 879 8.29 -27.55 -4.47
CA VAL A 879 7.20 -26.61 -4.13
C VAL A 879 6.91 -26.57 -2.62
N GLU A 880 6.92 -27.70 -1.93
CA GLU A 880 6.75 -27.74 -0.46
C GLU A 880 7.86 -26.97 0.26
N GLU A 881 9.13 -27.22 -0.07
CA GLU A 881 10.25 -26.48 0.52
C GLU A 881 10.23 -24.99 0.12
N ALA A 882 9.88 -24.66 -1.12
CA ALA A 882 9.68 -23.28 -1.53
C ALA A 882 8.56 -22.58 -0.74
N MET A 883 7.46 -23.26 -0.42
CA MET A 883 6.39 -22.72 0.44
C MET A 883 6.85 -22.53 1.88
N LYS A 884 7.69 -23.43 2.42
CA LYS A 884 8.32 -23.25 3.75
C LYS A 884 9.29 -22.06 3.76
N VAL A 885 10.15 -21.94 2.75
CA VAL A 885 11.05 -20.78 2.58
C VAL A 885 10.22 -19.51 2.42
N HIS A 886 9.22 -19.47 1.54
CA HIS A 886 8.39 -18.28 1.33
C HIS A 886 7.71 -17.80 2.63
N ARG A 887 7.18 -18.72 3.46
CA ARG A 887 6.62 -18.38 4.77
C ARG A 887 7.67 -17.83 5.75
N LYS A 888 8.95 -18.20 5.63
CA LYS A 888 10.07 -17.55 6.36
C LYS A 888 10.48 -16.19 5.77
N LEU A 889 10.12 -15.86 4.52
CA LEU A 889 10.43 -14.57 3.90
C LEU A 889 9.33 -13.53 4.14
N ASP A 890 8.08 -13.91 3.87
CA ASP A 890 6.89 -13.05 3.85
C ASP A 890 6.23 -12.98 5.24
N TYR A 891 7.04 -12.66 6.26
CA TYR A 891 6.67 -12.50 7.69
C TYR A 891 5.80 -11.24 7.97
N SER A 892 5.03 -10.80 6.99
CA SER A 892 3.95 -9.82 7.13
C SER A 892 2.64 -10.55 7.44
N ASP A 893 1.63 -9.84 7.93
CA ASP A 893 0.24 -10.32 8.06
C ASP A 893 -0.47 -10.56 6.70
N ASN A 894 0.33 -10.72 5.63
CA ASN A 894 -0.01 -11.11 4.27
C ASN A 894 -0.46 -12.58 4.18
N ILE A 895 -1.33 -12.97 5.11
CA ILE A 895 -2.14 -14.20 5.14
C ILE A 895 -2.68 -14.46 3.73
N ARG A 896 -3.12 -13.40 3.03
CA ARG A 896 -3.60 -13.44 1.64
C ARG A 896 -2.65 -14.18 0.70
N THR A 897 -1.34 -13.89 0.68
CA THR A 897 -0.40 -14.53 -0.24
C THR A 897 -0.14 -15.99 0.14
N GLN A 898 0.00 -16.28 1.44
CA GLN A 898 0.23 -17.65 1.93
C GLN A 898 -1.02 -18.54 1.69
N LYS A 899 -2.20 -18.03 2.06
CA LYS A 899 -3.51 -18.64 1.82
C LYS A 899 -3.79 -18.84 0.33
N LEU A 900 -3.40 -17.92 -0.54
CA LEU A 900 -3.56 -18.09 -2.00
C LEU A 900 -2.73 -19.28 -2.52
N LEU A 901 -1.51 -19.49 -2.00
CA LEU A 901 -0.70 -20.66 -2.33
C LEU A 901 -1.30 -21.95 -1.75
N GLU A 902 -1.76 -21.93 -0.50
CA GLU A 902 -2.35 -23.09 0.19
C GLU A 902 -3.70 -23.51 -0.45
N GLU A 903 -4.57 -22.56 -0.80
CA GLU A 903 -5.78 -22.80 -1.59
C GLU A 903 -5.46 -23.33 -3.00
N SER A 904 -4.41 -22.83 -3.64
CA SER A 904 -4.00 -23.29 -4.98
C SER A 904 -3.46 -24.73 -4.94
N ARG A 905 -2.61 -25.05 -3.95
CA ARG A 905 -2.10 -26.41 -3.68
C ARG A 905 -3.23 -27.39 -3.42
N SER A 906 -4.16 -27.05 -2.52
CA SER A 906 -5.31 -27.90 -2.19
C SER A 906 -6.16 -28.21 -3.43
N ARG A 907 -6.26 -27.29 -4.39
CA ARG A 907 -6.92 -27.53 -5.67
C ARG A 907 -6.14 -28.46 -6.60
N THR A 908 -4.81 -28.35 -6.67
CA THR A 908 -3.98 -29.34 -7.38
C THR A 908 -4.18 -30.76 -6.82
N GLU A 909 -4.37 -30.89 -5.50
CA GLU A 909 -4.68 -32.16 -4.81
C GLU A 909 -6.12 -32.66 -5.10
N ILE A 910 -7.12 -31.77 -5.12
CA ILE A 910 -8.50 -32.11 -5.51
C ILE A 910 -8.57 -32.57 -6.98
N VAL A 911 -7.91 -31.85 -7.89
CA VAL A 911 -7.85 -32.16 -9.33
C VAL A 911 -7.21 -33.53 -9.58
N ARG A 912 -6.20 -33.92 -8.79
CA ARG A 912 -5.61 -35.26 -8.74
C ARG A 912 -6.65 -36.30 -8.33
N ASN A 913 -7.29 -36.10 -7.17
CA ASN A 913 -8.23 -37.06 -6.57
C ASN A 913 -9.49 -37.31 -7.43
N MET A 914 -9.97 -36.30 -8.16
CA MET A 914 -11.08 -36.45 -9.12
C MET A 914 -10.78 -37.38 -10.31
N THR A 915 -9.52 -37.79 -10.52
CA THR A 915 -9.10 -38.68 -11.62
C THR A 915 -8.53 -40.03 -11.17
N SER A 916 -8.57 -40.37 -9.88
CA SER A 916 -8.31 -41.74 -9.43
C SER A 916 -9.51 -42.64 -9.80
N PRO A 917 -9.32 -43.77 -10.52
CA PRO A 917 -10.43 -44.66 -10.85
C PRO A 917 -11.11 -45.23 -9.61
N ALA A 918 -12.45 -45.19 -9.58
CA ALA A 918 -13.23 -45.69 -8.47
C ALA A 918 -13.20 -47.23 -8.38
N SER A 919 -12.27 -47.77 -7.58
CA SER A 919 -12.20 -49.20 -7.28
C SER A 919 -13.37 -49.63 -6.38
N SER A 920 -14.42 -50.14 -7.00
CA SER A 920 -15.50 -50.96 -6.42
C SER A 920 -16.16 -50.45 -5.14
N ALA A 921 -17.33 -49.80 -5.28
CA ALA A 921 -18.32 -49.76 -4.21
C ALA A 921 -19.09 -51.09 -4.16
N GLY A 922 -19.15 -51.76 -3.01
CA GLY A 922 -19.92 -53.00 -2.86
C GLY A 922 -19.84 -53.65 -1.48
N THR A 923 -20.83 -53.37 -0.62
CA THR A 923 -21.09 -53.98 0.71
C THR A 923 -19.99 -53.80 1.78
N SER A 924 -20.28 -53.72 3.09
CA SER A 924 -21.56 -53.73 3.82
C SER A 924 -21.59 -52.62 4.89
N LYS A 925 -22.77 -52.35 5.48
CA LYS A 925 -22.88 -51.60 6.74
C LYS A 925 -22.89 -52.59 7.90
N GLU A 926 -21.90 -52.55 8.79
CA GLU A 926 -22.06 -52.93 10.22
C GLU A 926 -20.81 -52.59 11.05
N ASN A 927 -20.91 -52.79 12.37
CA ASN A 927 -19.84 -52.66 13.37
C ASN A 927 -19.18 -51.27 13.53
N SER A 928 -19.94 -50.35 14.13
CA SER A 928 -19.34 -49.50 15.16
C SER A 928 -19.13 -50.33 16.45
N GLN A 929 -18.08 -50.03 17.21
CA GLN A 929 -17.76 -50.59 18.54
C GLN A 929 -17.56 -52.13 18.67
N ARG A 930 -16.30 -52.60 18.60
CA ARG A 930 -15.64 -53.36 19.70
C ARG A 930 -14.23 -53.90 19.36
N LEU A 931 -13.38 -53.93 20.40
CA LEU A 931 -12.15 -54.75 20.58
C LEU A 931 -11.04 -54.52 19.52
N SER A 932 -9.75 -54.29 19.80
CA SER A 932 -8.81 -54.62 20.90
C SER A 932 -8.25 -56.05 20.88
N ARG A 933 -6.91 -56.13 20.78
CA ARG A 933 -6.00 -57.29 20.91
C ARG A 933 -5.98 -58.30 19.73
N THR A 934 -4.74 -58.61 19.34
CA THR A 934 -4.27 -59.83 18.60
C THR A 934 -4.85 -60.03 17.19
N ASP A 935 -4.09 -60.47 16.18
CA ASP A 935 -2.87 -61.29 16.23
C ASP A 935 -1.58 -60.67 15.62
N GLN A 936 -0.44 -61.28 15.98
CA GLN A 936 0.86 -61.13 15.33
C GLN A 936 1.17 -62.34 14.42
N ILE A 937 2.37 -62.34 13.82
CA ILE A 937 3.10 -63.42 13.13
C ILE A 937 2.88 -63.36 11.60
N THR A 938 3.91 -63.17 10.75
CA THR A 938 5.34 -63.54 10.90
C THR A 938 6.34 -62.45 10.40
N LEU A 939 7.49 -62.37 11.10
CA LEU A 939 8.88 -61.96 10.76
C LEU A 939 9.23 -61.51 9.30
N GLN A 940 10.28 -60.72 9.01
CA GLN A 940 11.46 -60.24 9.77
C GLN A 940 11.98 -58.94 9.10
N GLN A 941 12.07 -57.77 9.75
CA GLN A 941 13.08 -57.28 10.72
C GLN A 941 14.50 -56.99 10.17
N VAL A 942 14.86 -55.70 10.18
CA VAL A 942 16.16 -55.18 10.66
C VAL A 942 15.83 -54.02 11.61
N HIS A 943 16.53 -53.90 12.74
CA HIS A 943 16.26 -52.89 13.77
C HIS A 943 17.47 -51.99 13.99
N VAL A 944 17.21 -50.71 14.28
CA VAL A 944 18.13 -49.83 15.01
C VAL A 944 17.72 -49.86 16.49
N VAL A 945 18.70 -49.75 17.39
CA VAL A 945 18.54 -49.65 18.85
C VAL A 945 19.39 -48.49 19.35
N ASP A 946 18.87 -47.75 20.33
CA ASP A 946 19.55 -46.68 21.04
C ASP A 946 19.39 -46.88 22.56
N GLN A 947 20.49 -46.79 23.32
CA GLN A 947 20.50 -46.77 24.80
C GLN A 947 21.78 -46.09 25.32
N GLN A 948 21.60 -45.30 26.38
CA GLN A 948 22.68 -44.75 27.20
C GLN A 948 23.02 -45.72 28.36
N HIS A 949 24.30 -45.87 28.73
CA HIS A 949 24.83 -45.61 30.09
C HIS A 949 26.29 -46.09 30.32
N THR A 950 27.04 -45.27 31.07
CA THR A 950 28.13 -45.60 32.03
C THR A 950 29.11 -46.77 31.76
N GLY A 951 30.43 -46.50 31.71
CA GLY A 951 31.45 -47.55 31.92
C GLY A 951 32.89 -47.22 31.50
N GLU A 952 33.70 -46.68 32.41
CA GLU A 952 35.18 -46.66 32.37
C GLU A 952 35.77 -48.03 32.83
N PRO A 953 37.10 -48.31 32.79
CA PRO A 953 38.24 -47.65 32.09
C PRO A 953 39.33 -48.60 31.49
N LEU A 954 40.37 -48.03 30.82
CA LEU A 954 41.78 -48.53 30.64
C LEU A 954 42.01 -49.85 29.81
N ILE A 955 43.17 -50.15 29.20
CA ILE A 955 44.58 -49.66 29.34
C ILE A 955 45.32 -49.61 27.95
N ALA A 956 46.54 -49.04 27.95
CA ALA A 956 47.49 -48.79 26.82
C ALA A 956 48.04 -50.06 26.10
N SER A 957 48.97 -50.04 25.11
CA SER A 957 49.98 -49.05 24.64
C SER A 957 50.25 -49.19 23.10
N ASP A 958 51.07 -48.40 22.36
CA ASP A 958 52.43 -47.87 22.58
C ASP A 958 52.76 -46.52 21.90
N CYS A 959 53.50 -45.66 22.64
CA CYS A 959 54.76 -44.95 22.34
C CYS A 959 55.11 -44.37 20.92
N TRP A 960 55.88 -43.29 20.68
CA TRP A 960 56.50 -42.14 21.42
C TRP A 960 57.45 -41.39 20.41
N PRO A 961 57.90 -40.10 20.53
CA PRO A 961 57.34 -38.88 21.13
C PRO A 961 57.38 -37.59 20.23
N LEU A 962 56.86 -36.51 20.84
CA LEU A 962 57.10 -35.05 20.65
C LEU A 962 58.49 -34.58 20.15
N GLN A 963 58.52 -33.49 19.35
CA GLN A 963 59.13 -32.19 19.74
C GLN A 963 58.80 -31.03 18.76
N GLN A 964 58.78 -29.80 19.31
CA GLN A 964 58.85 -28.48 18.63
C GLN A 964 60.03 -27.70 19.30
N PRO A 965 60.60 -26.58 18.77
CA PRO A 965 59.92 -25.54 17.97
C PRO A 965 60.74 -24.77 16.89
N ALA A 966 60.08 -23.75 16.31
CA ALA A 966 60.61 -22.42 15.94
C ALA A 966 61.42 -22.20 14.64
N HIS A 967 61.39 -20.90 14.25
CA HIS A 967 62.06 -20.21 13.15
C HIS A 967 61.61 -20.53 11.71
N GLY A 968 61.56 -19.48 10.89
CA GLY A 968 61.14 -19.54 9.49
C GLY A 968 62.27 -19.18 8.52
N GLY A 969 61.96 -19.30 7.22
CA GLY A 969 62.84 -18.92 6.12
C GLY A 969 62.02 -18.78 4.82
N ASN A 970 62.45 -17.89 3.94
CA ASN A 970 61.80 -17.67 2.65
C ASN A 970 62.04 -18.85 1.69
N ALA A 971 61.15 -19.01 0.71
CA ALA A 971 61.33 -19.94 -0.40
C ALA A 971 60.85 -19.30 -1.73
N GLU A 972 61.51 -18.22 -2.15
CA GLU A 972 61.64 -17.96 -3.60
C GLU A 972 62.65 -18.96 -4.17
N GLU A 973 62.18 -20.13 -4.63
CA GLU A 973 62.81 -20.94 -5.68
C GLU A 973 62.00 -22.23 -5.91
N LEU A 974 61.32 -22.33 -7.06
CA LEU A 974 61.07 -23.55 -7.87
C LEU A 974 60.05 -23.34 -9.01
N PHE A 975 60.15 -22.21 -9.73
CA PHE A 975 59.54 -22.13 -11.07
C PHE A 975 60.43 -22.90 -12.06
N GLY A 976 60.03 -24.13 -12.41
CA GLY A 976 60.79 -24.97 -13.32
C GLY A 976 59.99 -26.12 -13.92
N ASN A 977 59.73 -26.03 -15.23
CA ASN A 977 59.25 -27.09 -16.12
C ASN A 977 57.84 -27.65 -15.88
N LEU A 978 56.85 -27.16 -16.64
CA LEU A 978 55.99 -28.05 -17.44
C LEU A 978 55.30 -27.32 -18.62
N GLU A 979 56.04 -26.95 -19.67
CA GLU A 979 55.43 -26.75 -20.99
C GLU A 979 55.23 -28.10 -21.68
N LEU A 980 53.99 -28.41 -22.12
CA LEU A 980 53.63 -29.13 -23.36
C LEU A 980 52.15 -29.61 -23.35
N SER A 981 51.21 -28.76 -23.79
CA SER A 981 49.92 -29.15 -24.44
C SER A 981 48.97 -27.97 -24.76
N LEU A 982 49.48 -26.85 -25.29
CA LEU A 982 48.68 -25.65 -25.60
C LEU A 982 48.19 -25.57 -27.07
N GLN A 983 47.13 -26.33 -27.42
CA GLN A 983 46.33 -26.09 -28.65
C GLN A 983 44.86 -26.58 -28.53
N ALA A 984 44.00 -25.91 -27.73
CA ALA A 984 42.54 -26.15 -27.80
C ALA A 984 41.60 -25.08 -27.17
N PHE A 985 42.08 -23.94 -26.64
CA PHE A 985 41.19 -22.89 -26.11
C PHE A 985 41.57 -21.49 -26.62
N GLY A 986 40.55 -20.68 -26.90
CA GLY A 986 40.69 -19.30 -27.38
C GLY A 986 40.66 -18.27 -26.26
N THR A 987 41.00 -17.03 -26.62
CA THR A 987 40.83 -15.79 -25.84
C THR A 987 41.39 -15.78 -24.40
N VAL A 988 42.63 -15.29 -24.26
CA VAL A 988 43.36 -15.10 -22.98
C VAL A 988 42.81 -13.92 -22.13
N ASN A 989 41.56 -13.50 -22.34
CA ASN A 989 40.98 -12.33 -21.65
C ASN A 989 40.41 -12.67 -20.26
N ASP A 990 39.90 -13.88 -20.05
CA ASP A 990 39.05 -14.18 -18.88
C ASP A 990 39.83 -14.29 -17.57
N LEU A 991 41.07 -14.80 -17.64
CA LEU A 991 42.02 -14.79 -16.52
C LEU A 991 42.40 -13.35 -16.09
N GLY A 992 42.34 -12.39 -17.02
CA GLY A 992 42.63 -10.98 -16.73
C GLY A 992 41.68 -10.41 -15.69
N MET A 993 40.36 -10.58 -15.85
CA MET A 993 39.38 -10.05 -14.90
C MET A 993 39.35 -10.78 -13.55
N ILE A 994 39.72 -12.06 -13.50
CA ILE A 994 39.86 -12.79 -12.22
C ILE A 994 41.04 -12.22 -11.42
N MET A 995 42.14 -11.84 -12.09
CA MET A 995 43.30 -11.21 -11.43
C MET A 995 43.13 -9.71 -11.16
N ASP A 996 42.36 -8.96 -11.97
CA ASP A 996 42.00 -7.54 -11.74
C ASP A 996 41.13 -7.34 -10.48
N ILE A 997 40.56 -8.43 -9.93
CA ILE A 997 39.88 -8.47 -8.63
C ILE A 997 40.88 -8.54 -7.45
N GLY A 998 42.18 -8.68 -7.75
CA GLY A 998 43.28 -8.91 -6.81
C GLY A 998 43.46 -7.92 -5.65
N PHE A 999 44.31 -8.39 -4.74
CA PHE A 999 44.59 -7.87 -3.41
C PHE A 999 45.55 -6.68 -3.44
N ASP A 1000 45.30 -5.70 -2.55
CA ASP A 1000 46.29 -4.80 -1.99
C ASP A 1000 46.03 -4.69 -0.48
N ASN A 1001 47.10 -4.51 0.30
CA ASN A 1001 47.16 -4.72 1.75
C ASN A 1001 45.95 -4.17 2.55
N VAL A 1002 45.34 -5.04 3.37
CA VAL A 1002 44.44 -4.66 4.46
C VAL A 1002 45.07 -5.11 5.77
N GLU A 1003 45.62 -4.16 6.53
CA GLU A 1003 46.04 -4.39 7.92
C GLU A 1003 44.80 -4.52 8.81
N PHE A 1004 44.76 -5.55 9.67
CA PHE A 1004 43.71 -5.74 10.64
C PHE A 1004 44.02 -4.94 11.93
N PRO A 1005 43.10 -4.09 12.44
CA PRO A 1005 43.19 -3.57 13.79
C PRO A 1005 42.73 -4.63 14.81
N ASP A 1006 43.59 -5.01 15.75
CA ASP A 1006 43.24 -5.91 16.85
C ASP A 1006 42.14 -5.31 17.75
N ALA A 1007 41.00 -5.99 17.86
CA ALA A 1007 39.85 -5.52 18.64
C ALA A 1007 38.96 -6.63 19.26
N PHE A 1008 39.50 -7.82 19.55
CA PHE A 1008 38.79 -8.87 20.31
C PHE A 1008 39.60 -9.34 21.53
N GLY A 1009 39.44 -8.61 22.63
CA GLY A 1009 39.98 -9.01 23.93
C GLY A 1009 39.20 -10.19 24.54
N THR A 1010 39.82 -11.37 24.51
CA THR A 1010 39.77 -12.45 25.51
C THR A 1010 38.48 -12.61 26.35
N GLY A 1011 37.71 -13.69 26.11
CA GLY A 1011 36.58 -14.04 26.97
C GLY A 1011 35.94 -15.41 26.71
N ASN A 1012 36.50 -16.44 27.37
CA ASN A 1012 36.01 -17.82 27.50
C ASN A 1012 35.97 -18.71 26.24
N GLU A 1013 36.70 -19.81 26.32
CA GLU A 1013 36.64 -20.97 25.42
C GLU A 1013 35.43 -21.85 25.74
N VAL A 1014 34.81 -22.44 24.71
CA VAL A 1014 34.16 -23.77 24.78
C VAL A 1014 34.48 -24.46 23.43
N PRO A 1015 34.95 -25.73 23.40
CA PRO A 1015 35.57 -26.31 22.20
C PRO A 1015 34.64 -27.19 21.34
N PHE A 1016 34.91 -27.16 20.03
CA PHE A 1016 34.49 -28.08 18.94
C PHE A 1016 33.00 -28.46 18.88
#